data_AF-A0A924XAS9-F1
#
_entry.id   AF-A0A924XAS9-F1
#
_cell.length_a   1.000
_cell.length_b   1.000
_cell.length_c   1.000
_cell.angle_alpha   90.00
_cell.angle_beta   90.00
_cell.angle_gamma   90.00
#
_symmetry.space_group_name_H-M   'P 1'
#
loop_
_entity.id
_entity.type
_entity.pdbx_description
1 polymer ?
#
loop_
_entity_poly.entity_id
_entity_poly.type
_entity_poly.pdbx_seq_one_letter_code
_entity_poly.pdbx_strand_id
1 'polypeptide(L)'
;MNLTDELRVLEQKNNQDATKRQTRVLEDAASLQLTEQVLSGVERLQLKIVPKPFDAINVRVAMAEMKEAISGNQSERMMRAEFRLLQDVQLWRLSLSKRDERFTADSLRRFCEEVNKPLNPTIFAALARFYRNLMPSDFVLSKFDFVVTQLFAKKMEYNRRVLRVEPQKLVGHLSELNAEWTGIPANWSKESGKTREAVTEFLRFVTQIKTPQTLEEFLASDFFNRYRSFKRGLGDVFFSPEVTAAAVLSNVEVGNRFAELCETESAALNNAASMAFDYTQKSDVSAVDETSRTQDILQQLTGDKNENAVSPQITGFINQIQSNGNGSHHFDKNGANKEHLAPQSANVKTFDELPVEQNAVENVRDNAEDIPLIIEDSANENEFGSESDFDRLIYTENRFAENESKLESSIGDAEEELEWQLAMSEEIIAESANSAKSQETFLQESFETKVDAENPIAELESLADNITATDLSQNGNFEMVAADEIESVENSKVAAANVSILMERENLPPFADVLSELAKVQPNKNLINEYLSGSTSADLRTLELTDFLSVANAMRETTDGALRNRALRLLLKGEDIIRSFEANTENEEFAFNESDILTLLEEMQTVGNSLRLSMRELTGDDKKQRVDSILAAAKSLVETRLRLNSVVVRRNAKNEQKKRLIIDESGDVLTQSHNAPASQNAAPKRAQQTRETTTEKSKSAKIAKPSVAFKFDWWLIGLMAVVVIFVGGWFAFSSSTGEETPISKDVQTLNPQSLIGGEEIASAKVNKQMLICVVNDKWKTLTEDKKKENLRALMNYSKDNKFDAIIVMSKNGEVVANASAKEVKLEQ
;
A
#
# COMPACT_ATOMS: atom_id res chain seq x y z
N MET A 1 37.92 30.40 -44.57
CA MET A 1 38.17 29.86 -43.22
C MET A 1 39.36 28.92 -43.33
N ASN A 2 40.30 28.92 -42.39
CA ASN A 2 41.43 27.98 -42.43
C ASN A 2 40.99 26.62 -41.88
N LEU A 3 41.46 25.51 -42.45
CA LEU A 3 41.06 24.15 -42.05
C LEU A 3 41.30 23.87 -40.55
N THR A 4 42.30 24.56 -39.98
CA THR A 4 42.61 24.54 -38.54
C THR A 4 41.54 25.19 -37.67
N ASP A 5 40.88 26.24 -38.17
CA ASP A 5 39.82 26.93 -37.44
C ASP A 5 38.54 26.08 -37.41
N GLU A 6 38.21 25.43 -38.52
CA GLU A 6 37.09 24.50 -38.62
C GLU A 6 37.27 23.28 -37.69
N LEU A 7 38.47 22.67 -37.68
CA LEU A 7 38.79 21.58 -36.76
C LEU A 7 38.66 22.00 -35.29
N ARG A 8 39.08 23.23 -34.94
CA ARG A 8 38.96 23.74 -33.57
C ARG A 8 37.49 23.96 -33.16
N VAL A 9 36.66 24.45 -34.09
CA VAL A 9 35.22 24.62 -33.85
C VAL A 9 34.53 23.27 -33.67
N LEU A 10 34.87 22.26 -34.48
CA LEU A 10 34.34 20.90 -34.34
C LEU A 10 34.77 20.24 -33.02
N GLU A 11 36.03 20.39 -32.62
CA GLU A 11 36.53 19.86 -31.34
C GLU A 11 35.82 20.53 -30.15
N GLN A 12 35.63 21.86 -30.20
CA GLN A 12 34.90 22.59 -29.16
C GLN A 12 33.43 22.16 -29.08
N LYS A 13 32.77 21.95 -30.23
CA LYS A 13 31.39 21.44 -30.29
C LYS A 13 31.29 20.03 -29.71
N ASN A 14 32.20 19.13 -30.10
CA ASN A 14 32.25 17.76 -29.59
C ASN A 14 32.45 17.72 -28.06
N ASN A 15 33.36 18.55 -27.53
CA ASN A 15 33.58 18.66 -26.08
C ASN A 15 32.34 19.22 -25.35
N GLN A 16 31.64 20.18 -25.94
CA GLN A 16 30.41 20.73 -25.37
C GLN A 16 29.29 19.67 -25.33
N ASP A 17 29.13 18.89 -26.40
CA ASP A 17 28.12 17.84 -26.48
C ASP A 17 28.47 16.65 -25.57
N ALA A 18 29.74 16.28 -25.45
CA ALA A 18 30.22 15.30 -24.48
C ALA A 18 29.95 15.74 -23.03
N THR A 19 30.13 17.02 -22.72
CA THR A 19 29.80 17.58 -21.40
C THR A 19 28.29 17.47 -21.12
N LYS A 20 27.44 17.75 -22.11
CA LYS A 20 25.98 17.57 -21.97
C LYS A 20 25.61 16.10 -21.75
N ARG A 21 26.21 15.17 -22.50
CA ARG A 21 25.97 13.73 -22.31
C ARG A 21 26.43 13.27 -20.92
N GLN A 22 27.60 13.71 -20.47
CA GLN A 22 28.08 13.45 -19.11
C GLN A 22 27.07 13.93 -18.06
N THR A 23 26.57 15.16 -18.16
CA THR A 23 25.56 15.71 -17.24
C THR A 23 24.28 14.86 -17.21
N ARG A 24 23.78 14.41 -18.37
CA ARG A 24 22.58 13.58 -18.43
C ARG A 24 22.76 12.22 -17.75
N VAL A 25 23.93 11.59 -17.94
CA VAL A 25 24.22 10.29 -17.31
C VAL A 25 24.43 10.44 -15.80
N LEU A 26 25.00 11.56 -15.35
CA LEU A 26 25.08 11.93 -13.93
C LEU A 26 23.70 12.07 -13.29
N GLU A 27 22.79 12.77 -13.97
CA GLU A 27 21.40 12.93 -13.52
C GLU A 27 20.67 11.58 -13.47
N ASP A 28 20.92 10.69 -14.43
CA ASP A 28 20.35 9.34 -14.42
C ASP A 28 20.88 8.50 -13.25
N ALA A 29 22.19 8.51 -13.02
CA ALA A 29 22.81 7.82 -11.89
C ALA A 29 22.30 8.35 -10.54
N ALA A 30 22.13 9.67 -10.40
CA ALA A 30 21.55 10.28 -9.21
C ALA A 30 20.08 9.86 -9.01
N SER A 31 19.30 9.80 -10.09
CA SER A 31 17.92 9.31 -10.07
C SER A 31 17.83 7.83 -9.65
N LEU A 32 18.74 6.98 -10.15
CA LEU A 32 18.82 5.56 -9.76
C LEU A 32 19.21 5.40 -8.28
N GLN A 33 20.12 6.23 -7.78
CA GLN A 33 20.49 6.23 -6.37
C GLN A 33 19.30 6.57 -5.45
N LEU A 34 18.51 7.60 -5.80
CA LEU A 34 17.29 7.95 -5.06
C LEU A 34 16.26 6.83 -5.13
N THR A 35 16.08 6.23 -6.31
CA THR A 35 15.19 5.08 -6.50
C THR A 35 15.61 3.92 -5.61
N GLU A 36 16.89 3.58 -5.59
CA GLU A 36 17.43 2.52 -4.75
C GLU A 36 17.18 2.74 -3.25
N GLN A 37 17.31 3.99 -2.77
CA GLN A 37 17.02 4.31 -1.37
C GLN A 37 15.55 4.01 -1.01
N VAL A 38 14.62 4.35 -1.92
CA VAL A 38 13.20 4.03 -1.75
C VAL A 38 12.97 2.53 -1.77
N LEU A 39 13.49 1.82 -2.78
CA LEU A 39 13.28 0.37 -2.89
C LEU A 39 13.84 -0.37 -1.67
N SER A 40 15.01 0.03 -1.20
CA SER A 40 15.61 -0.50 0.03
C SER A 40 14.77 -0.19 1.27
N GLY A 41 14.09 0.96 1.29
CA GLY A 41 13.12 1.32 2.32
C GLY A 41 11.89 0.41 2.31
N VAL A 42 11.32 0.18 1.13
CA VAL A 42 10.18 -0.75 0.93
C VAL A 42 10.56 -2.16 1.36
N GLU A 43 11.72 -2.67 0.92
CA GLU A 43 12.22 -4.01 1.27
C GLU A 43 12.35 -4.18 2.80
N ARG A 44 12.89 -3.18 3.51
CA ARG A 44 13.04 -3.24 4.98
C ARG A 44 11.72 -3.16 5.72
N LEU A 45 10.88 -2.18 5.39
CA LEU A 45 9.67 -1.89 6.16
C LEU A 45 8.51 -2.84 5.81
N GLN A 46 8.31 -3.12 4.52
CA GLN A 46 7.15 -3.87 4.05
C GLN A 46 7.44 -5.36 3.91
N LEU A 47 8.65 -5.73 3.48
CA LEU A 47 9.02 -7.13 3.24
C LEU A 47 9.89 -7.75 4.34
N LYS A 48 10.43 -6.94 5.26
CA LYS A 48 11.40 -7.37 6.29
C LYS A 48 12.64 -8.06 5.69
N ILE A 49 13.03 -7.66 4.48
CA ILE A 49 14.21 -8.18 3.76
C ILE A 49 15.37 -7.20 3.93
N VAL A 50 16.58 -7.73 4.12
CA VAL A 50 17.81 -6.92 4.10
C VAL A 50 18.14 -6.55 2.64
N PRO A 51 18.13 -5.26 2.28
CA PRO A 51 18.37 -4.82 0.91
C PRO A 51 19.83 -5.09 0.51
N LYS A 52 20.05 -5.58 -0.71
CA LYS A 52 21.39 -5.72 -1.30
C LYS A 52 21.66 -4.49 -2.18
N PRO A 53 22.47 -3.52 -1.72
CA PRO A 53 22.72 -2.32 -2.50
C PRO A 53 23.54 -2.65 -3.77
N PHE A 54 23.34 -1.88 -4.83
CA PHE A 54 24.17 -1.93 -6.02
C PHE A 54 25.54 -1.31 -5.74
N ASP A 55 26.60 -1.94 -6.27
CA ASP A 55 27.95 -1.44 -6.13
C ASP A 55 28.21 -0.29 -7.14
N ALA A 56 27.93 0.93 -6.71
CA ALA A 56 28.13 2.13 -7.51
C ALA A 56 29.61 2.57 -7.62
N ILE A 57 30.59 1.74 -7.26
CA ILE A 57 32.02 2.06 -7.41
C ILE A 57 32.38 2.20 -8.90
N ASN A 58 31.96 1.26 -9.74
CA ASN A 58 32.31 1.27 -11.18
C ASN A 58 31.75 2.51 -11.90
N VAL A 59 30.50 2.88 -11.61
CA VAL A 59 29.88 4.12 -12.09
C VAL A 59 30.72 5.34 -11.72
N ARG A 60 31.19 5.43 -10.46
CA ARG A 60 32.02 6.56 -10.00
C ARG A 60 33.40 6.59 -10.67
N VAL A 61 34.00 5.42 -10.91
CA VAL A 61 35.30 5.31 -11.61
C VAL A 61 35.15 5.73 -13.07
N ALA A 62 34.19 5.16 -13.81
CA ALA A 62 33.94 5.50 -15.21
C ALA A 62 33.61 7.00 -15.38
N MET A 63 32.85 7.57 -14.44
CA MET A 63 32.54 8.99 -14.39
C MET A 63 33.77 9.88 -14.17
N ALA A 64 34.69 9.48 -13.28
CA ALA A 64 35.95 10.19 -13.07
C ALA A 64 36.86 10.11 -14.30
N GLU A 65 36.97 8.93 -14.93
CA GLU A 65 37.70 8.71 -16.18
C GLU A 65 37.14 9.60 -17.31
N MET A 66 35.82 9.67 -17.45
CA MET A 66 35.17 10.51 -18.48
C MET A 66 35.47 12.00 -18.24
N LYS A 67 35.42 12.46 -16.99
CA LYS A 67 35.74 13.86 -16.63
C LYS A 67 37.20 14.21 -16.93
N GLU A 68 38.13 13.30 -16.63
CA GLU A 68 39.54 13.47 -16.95
C GLU A 68 39.76 13.51 -18.47
N ALA A 69 39.12 12.61 -19.22
CA ALA A 69 39.22 12.54 -20.67
C ALA A 69 38.68 13.80 -21.36
N ILE A 70 37.55 14.35 -20.90
CA ILE A 70 37.00 15.63 -21.38
C ILE A 70 37.98 16.77 -21.10
N SER A 71 38.56 16.82 -19.90
CA SER A 71 39.52 17.86 -19.52
C SER A 71 40.83 17.78 -20.31
N GLY A 72 41.23 16.58 -20.74
CA GLY A 72 42.44 16.32 -21.51
C GLY A 72 42.25 16.35 -23.04
N ASN A 73 41.05 16.64 -23.56
CA ASN A 73 40.70 16.51 -24.98
C ASN A 73 41.05 15.12 -25.57
N GLN A 74 40.90 14.05 -24.78
CA GLN A 74 41.26 12.69 -25.19
C GLN A 74 40.02 11.96 -25.73
N SER A 75 39.61 12.27 -26.97
CA SER A 75 38.36 11.77 -27.58
C SER A 75 38.18 10.24 -27.47
N GLU A 76 39.23 9.45 -27.72
CA GLU A 76 39.15 7.99 -27.64
C GLU A 76 38.92 7.48 -26.21
N ARG A 77 39.59 8.08 -25.22
CA ARG A 77 39.40 7.75 -23.80
C ARG A 77 38.03 8.19 -23.30
N MET A 78 37.54 9.34 -23.81
CA MET A 78 36.21 9.84 -23.52
C MET A 78 35.14 8.88 -24.00
N MET A 79 35.21 8.41 -25.25
CA MET A 79 34.25 7.42 -25.80
C MET A 79 34.27 6.11 -25.00
N ARG A 80 35.46 5.59 -24.63
CA ARG A 80 35.57 4.38 -23.81
C ARG A 80 34.99 4.55 -22.41
N ALA A 81 35.25 5.68 -21.76
CA ALA A 81 34.71 5.98 -20.44
C ALA A 81 33.19 6.20 -20.47
N GLU A 82 32.69 6.87 -21.52
CA GLU A 82 31.26 7.07 -21.77
C GLU A 82 30.53 5.73 -21.96
N PHE A 83 31.05 4.85 -22.81
CA PHE A 83 30.48 3.52 -23.03
C PHE A 83 30.41 2.71 -21.73
N ARG A 84 31.49 2.65 -20.96
CA ARG A 84 31.53 1.97 -19.65
C ARG A 84 30.51 2.55 -18.69
N LEU A 85 30.44 3.87 -18.60
CA LEU A 85 29.50 4.57 -17.72
C LEU A 85 28.05 4.24 -18.08
N LEU A 86 27.70 4.26 -19.38
CA LEU A 86 26.39 3.88 -19.86
C LEU A 86 26.07 2.42 -19.52
N GLN A 87 27.01 1.50 -19.76
CA GLN A 87 26.86 0.09 -19.43
C GLN A 87 26.60 -0.13 -17.93
N ASP A 88 27.39 0.48 -17.06
CA ASP A 88 27.24 0.35 -15.61
C ASP A 88 25.91 0.95 -15.10
N VAL A 89 25.46 2.07 -15.67
CA VAL A 89 24.16 2.66 -15.36
C VAL A 89 23.00 1.75 -15.80
N GLN A 90 23.12 1.09 -16.97
CA GLN A 90 22.12 0.10 -17.39
C GLN A 90 22.10 -1.13 -16.48
N LEU A 91 23.27 -1.63 -16.06
CA LEU A 91 23.36 -2.73 -15.08
C LEU A 91 22.71 -2.36 -13.75
N TRP A 92 22.89 -1.11 -13.29
CA TRP A 92 22.22 -0.60 -12.09
C TRP A 92 20.70 -0.59 -12.27
N ARG A 93 20.20 -0.07 -13.39
CA ARG A 93 18.76 -0.05 -13.70
C ARG A 93 18.17 -1.46 -13.75
N LEU A 94 18.83 -2.41 -14.41
CA LEU A 94 18.41 -3.81 -14.46
C LEU A 94 18.38 -4.46 -13.06
N SER A 95 19.38 -4.17 -12.23
CA SER A 95 19.41 -4.64 -10.84
C SER A 95 18.21 -4.10 -10.04
N LEU A 96 17.88 -2.81 -10.18
CA LEU A 96 16.71 -2.22 -9.53
C LEU A 96 15.39 -2.76 -10.08
N SER A 97 15.27 -2.99 -11.39
CA SER A 97 14.08 -3.61 -12.00
C SER A 97 13.78 -4.98 -11.40
N LYS A 98 14.80 -5.84 -11.28
CA LYS A 98 14.65 -7.18 -10.66
C LYS A 98 14.24 -7.12 -9.18
N ARG A 99 14.64 -6.07 -8.47
CA ARG A 99 14.21 -5.84 -7.08
C ARG A 99 12.78 -5.32 -7.02
N ASP A 100 12.44 -4.41 -7.93
CA ASP A 100 11.11 -3.81 -8.04
C ASP A 100 10.01 -4.83 -8.31
N GLU A 101 10.29 -5.87 -9.09
CA GLU A 101 9.36 -6.98 -9.39
C GLU A 101 8.80 -7.67 -8.13
N ARG A 102 9.48 -7.57 -6.99
CA ARG A 102 9.10 -8.26 -5.75
C ARG A 102 7.97 -7.58 -4.97
N PHE A 103 7.62 -6.34 -5.28
CA PHE A 103 6.58 -5.62 -4.55
C PHE A 103 5.59 -4.92 -5.46
N THR A 104 4.41 -4.64 -4.90
CA THR A 104 3.29 -4.05 -5.63
C THR A 104 3.23 -2.53 -5.46
N ALA A 105 2.41 -1.86 -6.26
CA ALA A 105 2.11 -0.43 -6.05
C ALA A 105 1.50 -0.14 -4.67
N ASP A 106 0.82 -1.12 -4.05
CA ASP A 106 0.28 -1.00 -2.69
C ASP A 106 1.39 -0.99 -1.64
N SER A 107 2.40 -1.86 -1.78
CA SER A 107 3.57 -1.86 -0.89
C SER A 107 4.33 -0.54 -0.95
N LEU A 108 4.52 0.01 -2.15
CA LEU A 108 5.13 1.33 -2.33
C LEU A 108 4.28 2.44 -1.69
N ARG A 109 2.95 2.35 -1.82
CA ARG A 109 2.03 3.30 -1.18
C ARG A 109 2.12 3.27 0.34
N ARG A 110 2.05 2.08 0.96
CA ARG A 110 2.16 1.90 2.41
C ARG A 110 3.49 2.43 2.93
N PHE A 111 4.58 2.12 2.23
CA PHE A 111 5.89 2.70 2.55
C PHE A 111 5.84 4.23 2.59
N CYS A 112 5.29 4.88 1.54
CA CYS A 112 5.17 6.34 1.51
C CYS A 112 4.27 6.92 2.62
N GLU A 113 3.31 6.15 3.12
CA GLU A 113 2.40 6.56 4.21
C GLU A 113 3.00 6.34 5.61
N GLU A 114 3.80 5.28 5.78
CA GLU A 114 4.45 4.93 7.05
C GLU A 114 5.72 5.76 7.34
N VAL A 115 6.37 6.30 6.31
CA VAL A 115 7.55 7.13 6.54
C VAL A 115 7.11 8.43 7.21
N ASN A 116 7.61 8.65 8.44
CA ASN A 116 7.29 9.79 9.31
C ASN A 116 7.43 11.17 8.64
N LYS A 117 8.25 11.28 7.59
CA LYS A 117 8.40 12.50 6.79
C LYS A 117 7.90 12.25 5.36
N PRO A 118 7.03 13.12 4.82
CA PRO A 118 6.61 12.99 3.43
C PRO A 118 7.84 13.04 2.52
N LEU A 119 7.89 12.15 1.54
CA LEU A 119 9.01 12.09 0.59
C LEU A 119 9.10 13.39 -0.22
N ASN A 120 10.32 13.79 -0.54
CA ASN A 120 10.61 14.96 -1.35
C ASN A 120 10.11 14.76 -2.80
N PRO A 121 9.48 15.76 -3.45
CA PRO A 121 9.13 15.71 -4.87
C PRO A 121 10.26 15.21 -5.79
N THR A 122 11.53 15.52 -5.51
CA THR A 122 12.67 15.02 -6.29
C THR A 122 12.76 13.49 -6.28
N ILE A 123 12.40 12.85 -5.16
CA ILE A 123 12.36 11.38 -5.05
C ILE A 123 11.24 10.82 -5.94
N PHE A 124 10.06 11.45 -5.96
CA PHE A 124 8.97 11.03 -6.85
C PHE A 124 9.32 11.25 -8.32
N ALA A 125 10.02 12.33 -8.66
CA ALA A 125 10.52 12.55 -10.02
C ALA A 125 11.52 11.46 -10.44
N ALA A 126 12.43 11.07 -9.53
CA ALA A 126 13.38 10.00 -9.78
C ALA A 126 12.72 8.63 -9.99
N LEU A 127 11.72 8.31 -9.14
CA LEU A 127 10.90 7.11 -9.31
C LEU A 127 10.08 7.13 -10.60
N ALA A 128 9.50 8.29 -10.97
CA ALA A 128 8.73 8.43 -12.19
C ALA A 128 9.60 8.20 -13.43
N ARG A 129 10.80 8.79 -13.45
CA ARG A 129 11.83 8.54 -14.47
C ARG A 129 12.20 7.06 -14.55
N PHE A 130 12.41 6.41 -13.40
CA PHE A 130 12.71 4.98 -13.35
C PHE A 130 11.61 4.14 -14.00
N TYR A 131 10.36 4.25 -13.54
CA TYR A 131 9.25 3.45 -14.09
C TYR A 131 8.93 3.78 -15.55
N ARG A 132 9.08 5.04 -15.97
CA ARG A 132 8.92 5.47 -17.37
C ARG A 132 9.89 4.77 -18.32
N ASN A 133 11.07 4.42 -17.83
CA ASN A 133 12.16 3.81 -18.57
C ASN A 133 12.16 2.27 -18.50
N LEU A 134 11.18 1.67 -17.82
CA LEU A 134 10.98 0.22 -17.82
C LEU A 134 10.03 -0.21 -18.94
N MET A 135 10.07 -1.50 -19.28
CA MET A 135 9.10 -2.08 -20.21
C MET A 135 7.68 -1.90 -19.64
N PRO A 136 6.73 -1.37 -20.44
CA PRO A 136 5.35 -1.16 -20.01
C PRO A 136 4.71 -2.48 -19.59
N SER A 137 4.22 -2.53 -18.35
CA SER A 137 3.46 -3.65 -17.80
C SER A 137 2.41 -3.13 -16.82
N ASP A 138 1.38 -3.91 -16.53
CA ASP A 138 0.34 -3.52 -15.57
C ASP A 138 0.90 -3.09 -14.20
N PHE A 139 1.98 -3.75 -13.77
CA PHE A 139 2.67 -3.45 -12.51
C PHE A 139 3.43 -2.12 -12.60
N VAL A 140 4.21 -1.91 -13.66
CA VAL A 140 4.97 -0.68 -13.90
C VAL A 140 4.02 0.51 -14.05
N LEU A 141 2.95 0.38 -14.84
CA LEU A 141 1.95 1.43 -15.05
C LEU A 141 1.26 1.82 -13.75
N SER A 142 0.91 0.84 -12.91
CA SER A 142 0.27 1.11 -11.60
C SER A 142 1.22 1.86 -10.64
N LYS A 143 2.51 1.53 -10.64
CA LYS A 143 3.52 2.21 -9.81
C LYS A 143 3.82 3.61 -10.35
N PHE A 144 3.97 3.75 -11.66
CA PHE A 144 4.14 5.04 -12.33
C PHE A 144 2.96 5.98 -12.06
N ASP A 145 1.72 5.50 -12.26
CA ASP A 145 0.47 6.24 -11.97
C ASP A 145 0.43 6.76 -10.52
N PHE A 146 0.78 5.89 -9.56
CA PHE A 146 0.86 6.28 -8.16
C PHE A 146 1.93 7.37 -7.92
N VAL A 147 3.16 7.14 -8.39
CA VAL A 147 4.30 8.03 -8.17
C VAL A 147 4.09 9.39 -8.82
N VAL A 148 3.61 9.44 -10.06
CA VAL A 148 3.36 10.70 -10.78
C VAL A 148 2.19 11.47 -10.16
N THR A 149 1.17 10.77 -9.64
CA THR A 149 0.11 11.42 -8.85
C THR A 149 0.68 12.02 -7.56
N GLN A 150 1.60 11.35 -6.87
CA GLN A 150 2.25 11.91 -5.67
C GLN A 150 3.21 13.06 -5.99
N LEU A 151 3.84 13.04 -7.16
CA LEU A 151 4.70 14.11 -7.65
C LEU A 151 3.92 15.41 -7.83
N PHE A 152 2.70 15.33 -8.37
CA PHE A 152 1.88 16.50 -8.73
C PHE A 152 0.71 16.78 -7.80
N ALA A 153 0.44 15.94 -6.80
CA ALA A 153 -0.56 16.17 -5.79
C ALA A 153 0.06 16.18 -4.38
N LYS A 154 -0.62 16.85 -3.44
CA LYS A 154 -0.32 16.78 -2.02
C LYS A 154 -1.58 16.43 -1.24
N LYS A 155 -1.42 15.65 -0.18
CA LYS A 155 -2.50 15.37 0.77
C LYS A 155 -2.72 16.61 1.65
N MET A 156 -3.99 17.00 1.80
CA MET A 156 -4.47 18.06 2.67
C MET A 156 -5.22 17.42 3.87
N GLU A 157 -5.85 18.25 4.70
CA GLU A 157 -6.76 17.78 5.75
C GLU A 157 -7.89 16.93 5.17
N TYR A 158 -8.44 16.04 6.02
CA TYR A 158 -9.55 15.14 5.68
C TYR A 158 -9.26 14.20 4.50
N ASN A 159 -8.01 13.78 4.32
CA ASN A 159 -7.58 12.88 3.23
C ASN A 159 -7.83 13.42 1.81
N ARG A 160 -8.19 14.70 1.65
CA ARG A 160 -8.35 15.33 0.34
C ARG A 160 -6.99 15.61 -0.29
N ARG A 161 -6.96 15.69 -1.60
CA ARG A 161 -5.76 15.94 -2.41
C ARG A 161 -5.94 17.21 -3.22
N VAL A 162 -4.88 18.00 -3.31
CA VAL A 162 -4.83 19.21 -4.12
C VAL A 162 -3.60 19.13 -5.02
N LEU A 163 -3.75 19.59 -6.26
CA LEU A 163 -2.64 19.65 -7.20
C LEU A 163 -1.60 20.68 -6.75
N ARG A 164 -0.33 20.37 -6.97
CA ARG A 164 0.80 21.27 -6.71
C ARG A 164 1.00 22.29 -7.82
N VAL A 165 0.44 22.02 -8.99
CA VAL A 165 0.48 22.86 -10.20
C VAL A 165 -0.94 23.06 -10.72
N GLU A 166 -1.17 24.16 -11.44
CA GLU A 166 -2.44 24.40 -12.11
C GLU A 166 -2.71 23.30 -13.15
N PRO A 167 -3.96 22.80 -13.29
CA PRO A 167 -4.32 21.76 -14.26
C PRO A 167 -3.83 22.04 -15.69
N GLN A 168 -3.89 23.31 -16.11
CA GLN A 168 -3.51 23.75 -17.46
C GLN A 168 -1.99 23.68 -17.69
N LYS A 169 -1.18 23.76 -16.63
CA LYS A 169 0.30 23.71 -16.70
C LYS A 169 0.85 22.28 -16.56
N LEU A 170 0.02 21.33 -16.13
CA LEU A 170 0.44 19.96 -15.83
C LEU A 170 1.02 19.24 -17.06
N VAL A 171 0.39 19.39 -18.23
CA VAL A 171 0.88 18.81 -19.49
C VAL A 171 2.25 19.37 -19.87
N GLY A 172 2.45 20.69 -19.69
CA GLY A 172 3.73 21.35 -19.96
C GLY A 172 4.85 20.79 -19.10
N HIS A 173 4.63 20.71 -17.78
CA HIS A 173 5.62 20.13 -16.85
C HIS A 173 5.92 18.65 -17.14
N LEU A 174 4.90 17.84 -17.44
CA LEU A 174 5.12 16.44 -17.81
C LEU A 174 5.87 16.29 -19.14
N SER A 175 5.65 17.21 -20.08
CA SER A 175 6.37 17.24 -21.35
C SER A 175 7.84 17.60 -21.17
N GLU A 176 8.13 18.59 -20.33
CA GLU A 176 9.50 18.97 -19.93
C GLU A 176 10.22 17.79 -19.27
N LEU A 177 9.59 17.15 -18.28
CA LEU A 177 10.14 15.98 -17.61
C LEU A 177 10.36 14.81 -18.59
N ASN A 178 9.39 14.51 -19.45
CA ASN A 178 9.53 13.42 -20.41
C ASN A 178 10.64 13.66 -21.45
N ALA A 179 10.83 14.91 -21.89
CA ALA A 179 11.94 15.28 -22.76
C ALA A 179 13.30 15.15 -22.05
N GLU A 180 13.37 15.53 -20.77
CA GLU A 180 14.56 15.34 -19.93
C GLU A 180 14.90 13.86 -19.74
N TRP A 181 13.89 13.01 -19.48
CA TRP A 181 14.09 11.60 -19.16
C TRP A 181 14.46 10.73 -20.35
N THR A 182 13.85 10.97 -21.50
CA THR A 182 14.07 10.15 -22.70
C THR A 182 15.26 10.65 -23.54
N GLY A 183 15.63 11.92 -23.40
CA GLY A 183 16.57 12.57 -24.32
C GLY A 183 16.02 12.72 -25.74
N ILE A 184 14.81 12.22 -26.01
CA ILE A 184 14.10 12.31 -27.28
C ILE A 184 13.20 13.55 -27.19
N PRO A 185 13.26 14.45 -28.18
CA PRO A 185 12.41 15.64 -28.15
C PRO A 185 10.92 15.26 -28.23
N ALA A 186 10.07 16.06 -27.59
CA ALA A 186 8.65 15.77 -27.30
C ALA A 186 7.77 15.50 -28.54
N ASN A 187 8.28 15.77 -29.73
CA ASN A 187 7.60 15.64 -31.03
C ASN A 187 7.54 14.19 -31.57
N TRP A 188 8.13 13.20 -30.89
CA TRP A 188 8.28 11.84 -31.42
C TRP A 188 7.10 10.87 -31.23
N SER A 189 6.08 11.18 -30.41
CA SER A 189 4.91 10.28 -30.25
C SER A 189 3.63 10.88 -30.82
N LYS A 190 3.51 10.95 -32.15
CA LYS A 190 2.30 11.39 -32.85
C LYS A 190 1.24 10.28 -33.02
N GLU A 191 0.99 9.45 -32.00
CA GLU A 191 -0.26 8.66 -31.94
C GLU A 191 -1.42 9.54 -31.41
N SER A 192 -1.63 10.71 -32.02
CA SER A 192 -2.55 11.74 -31.52
C SER A 192 -4.00 11.26 -31.35
N GLY A 193 -4.42 10.27 -32.15
CA GLY A 193 -5.75 9.65 -32.07
C GLY A 193 -6.00 8.94 -30.74
N LYS A 194 -5.17 7.94 -30.41
CA LYS A 194 -5.31 7.15 -29.18
C LYS A 194 -5.11 8.00 -27.93
N THR A 195 -4.15 8.93 -27.96
CA THR A 195 -3.94 9.91 -26.89
C THR A 195 -5.20 10.72 -26.60
N ARG A 196 -5.83 11.29 -27.64
CA ARG A 196 -7.06 12.08 -27.49
C ARG A 196 -8.23 11.25 -26.98
N GLU A 197 -8.39 10.02 -27.48
CA GLU A 197 -9.42 9.09 -27.01
C GLU A 197 -9.22 8.75 -25.52
N ALA A 198 -7.99 8.46 -25.11
CA ALA A 198 -7.66 8.17 -23.72
C ALA A 198 -7.94 9.35 -22.78
N VAL A 199 -7.53 10.57 -23.17
CA VAL A 199 -7.84 11.80 -22.42
C VAL A 199 -9.36 12.01 -22.31
N THR A 200 -10.10 11.82 -23.40
CA THR A 200 -11.57 11.94 -23.41
C THR A 200 -12.22 10.95 -22.43
N GLU A 201 -11.71 9.72 -22.39
CA GLU A 201 -12.22 8.68 -21.50
C GLU A 201 -11.92 8.97 -20.02
N PHE A 202 -10.74 9.52 -19.69
CA PHE A 202 -10.45 10.03 -18.34
C PHE A 202 -11.43 11.13 -17.90
N LEU A 203 -11.72 12.09 -18.78
CA LEU A 203 -12.72 13.13 -18.50
C LEU A 203 -14.11 12.52 -18.27
N ARG A 204 -14.47 11.47 -19.02
CA ARG A 204 -15.70 10.72 -18.82
C ARG A 204 -15.76 10.08 -17.43
N PHE A 205 -14.68 9.49 -16.94
CA PHE A 205 -14.60 8.96 -15.57
C PHE A 205 -14.75 10.07 -14.52
N VAL A 206 -14.18 11.25 -14.74
CA VAL A 206 -14.34 12.43 -13.85
C VAL A 206 -15.79 12.93 -13.82
N THR A 207 -16.52 12.87 -14.93
CA THR A 207 -17.95 13.19 -14.92
C THR A 207 -18.75 12.11 -14.21
N GLN A 208 -18.46 10.83 -14.46
CA GLN A 208 -19.15 9.70 -13.83
C GLN A 208 -18.99 9.70 -12.31
N ILE A 209 -17.80 9.97 -11.77
CA ILE A 209 -17.57 9.92 -10.32
C ILE A 209 -18.39 10.96 -9.53
N LYS A 210 -18.84 12.03 -10.18
CA LYS A 210 -19.67 13.08 -9.57
C LYS A 210 -21.15 12.69 -9.44
N THR A 211 -21.57 11.63 -10.12
CA THR A 211 -22.99 11.21 -10.15
C THR A 211 -23.47 10.56 -8.84
N PRO A 212 -22.74 9.62 -8.22
CA PRO A 212 -23.25 8.91 -7.05
C PRO A 212 -23.35 9.83 -5.85
N GLN A 213 -24.50 9.83 -5.17
CA GLN A 213 -24.74 10.67 -3.99
C GLN A 213 -24.39 9.95 -2.68
N THR A 214 -24.35 8.62 -2.71
CA THR A 214 -24.05 7.79 -1.55
C THR A 214 -22.83 6.89 -1.81
N LEU A 215 -22.17 6.48 -0.73
CA LEU A 215 -21.05 5.53 -0.82
C LEU A 215 -21.51 4.18 -1.40
N GLU A 216 -22.71 3.72 -1.05
CA GLU A 216 -23.27 2.45 -1.56
C GLU A 216 -23.51 2.48 -3.08
N GLU A 217 -24.12 3.56 -3.60
CA GLU A 217 -24.32 3.75 -5.04
C GLU A 217 -22.98 3.77 -5.78
N PHE A 218 -21.98 4.45 -5.21
CA PHE A 218 -20.64 4.49 -5.78
C PHE A 218 -20.01 3.09 -5.85
N LEU A 219 -20.06 2.31 -4.77
CA LEU A 219 -19.51 0.95 -4.75
C LEU A 219 -20.25 0.00 -5.70
N ALA A 220 -21.57 0.13 -5.81
CA ALA A 220 -22.39 -0.69 -6.71
C ALA A 220 -22.08 -0.44 -8.20
N SER A 221 -21.53 0.73 -8.56
CA SER A 221 -21.21 1.08 -9.95
C SER A 221 -19.95 0.40 -10.53
N ASP A 222 -19.23 -0.38 -9.71
CA ASP A 222 -17.96 -1.02 -10.05
C ASP A 222 -16.91 -0.07 -10.64
N PHE A 223 -16.98 1.21 -10.25
CA PHE A 223 -16.21 2.30 -10.86
C PHE A 223 -14.70 2.01 -10.85
N PHE A 224 -14.16 1.56 -9.72
CA PHE A 224 -12.71 1.36 -9.59
C PHE A 224 -12.17 0.25 -10.49
N ASN A 225 -12.92 -0.82 -10.73
CA ASN A 225 -12.48 -1.91 -11.59
C ASN A 225 -12.51 -1.48 -13.05
N ARG A 226 -13.56 -0.78 -13.49
CA ARG A 226 -13.62 -0.18 -14.83
C ARG A 226 -12.49 0.82 -15.05
N TYR A 227 -12.28 1.72 -14.08
CA TYR A 227 -11.23 2.74 -14.14
C TYR A 227 -9.82 2.12 -14.17
N ARG A 228 -9.56 1.11 -13.35
CA ARG A 228 -8.27 0.40 -13.33
C ARG A 228 -8.04 -0.41 -14.61
N SER A 229 -9.07 -1.10 -15.11
CA SER A 229 -8.97 -1.89 -16.35
C SER A 229 -8.68 -1.00 -17.55
N PHE A 230 -9.33 0.17 -17.62
CA PHE A 230 -9.03 1.18 -18.62
C PHE A 230 -7.56 1.62 -18.56
N LYS A 231 -7.05 1.99 -17.37
CA LYS A 231 -5.64 2.39 -17.21
C LYS A 231 -4.64 1.33 -17.64
N ARG A 232 -4.90 0.06 -17.34
CA ARG A 232 -4.06 -1.08 -17.77
C ARG A 232 -4.07 -1.25 -19.30
N GLY A 233 -5.25 -1.08 -19.92
CA GLY A 233 -5.42 -1.22 -21.37
C GLY A 233 -4.73 -0.14 -22.22
N LEU A 234 -4.18 0.91 -21.60
CA LEU A 234 -3.50 1.99 -22.33
C LEU A 234 -2.08 1.63 -22.79
N GLY A 235 -1.40 0.69 -22.11
CA GLY A 235 -0.02 0.33 -22.43
C GLY A 235 0.89 1.56 -22.50
N ASP A 236 1.68 1.66 -23.57
CA ASP A 236 2.65 2.72 -23.81
C ASP A 236 2.00 4.11 -23.92
N VAL A 237 0.75 4.17 -24.40
CA VAL A 237 -0.01 5.43 -24.54
C VAL A 237 -0.19 6.11 -23.18
N PHE A 238 -0.16 5.36 -22.08
CA PHE A 238 -0.24 5.93 -20.73
C PHE A 238 0.88 6.94 -20.44
N PHE A 239 2.07 6.73 -21.01
CA PHE A 239 3.24 7.58 -20.79
C PHE A 239 3.24 8.88 -21.61
N SER A 240 2.25 9.11 -22.48
CA SER A 240 2.06 10.42 -23.11
C SER A 240 1.78 11.47 -22.03
N PRO A 241 2.43 12.65 -22.07
CA PRO A 241 2.22 13.71 -21.10
C PRO A 241 0.76 14.12 -20.91
N GLU A 242 -0.02 14.15 -22.00
CA GLU A 242 -1.45 14.48 -21.99
C GLU A 242 -2.27 13.42 -21.26
N VAL A 243 -2.00 12.14 -21.54
CA VAL A 243 -2.70 11.00 -20.91
C VAL A 243 -2.33 10.90 -19.43
N THR A 244 -1.04 11.03 -19.10
CA THR A 244 -0.56 11.05 -17.72
C THR A 244 -1.17 12.23 -16.95
N ALA A 245 -1.25 13.42 -17.54
CA ALA A 245 -1.90 14.58 -16.91
C ALA A 245 -3.37 14.30 -16.62
N ALA A 246 -4.12 13.77 -17.61
CA ALA A 246 -5.52 13.41 -17.44
C ALA A 246 -5.73 12.34 -16.36
N ALA A 247 -4.83 11.35 -16.27
CA ALA A 247 -4.83 10.34 -15.23
C ALA A 247 -4.59 10.93 -13.83
N VAL A 248 -3.62 11.83 -13.67
CA VAL A 248 -3.34 12.53 -12.40
C VAL A 248 -4.55 13.35 -11.95
N LEU A 249 -5.14 14.15 -12.85
CA LEU A 249 -6.36 14.92 -12.56
C LEU A 249 -7.50 14.00 -12.12
N SER A 250 -7.73 12.92 -12.87
CA SER A 250 -8.76 11.94 -12.58
C SER A 250 -8.54 11.26 -11.23
N ASN A 251 -7.30 10.88 -10.90
CA ASN A 251 -6.96 10.27 -9.61
C ASN A 251 -7.22 11.22 -8.43
N VAL A 252 -6.94 12.51 -8.58
CA VAL A 252 -7.20 13.53 -7.56
C VAL A 252 -8.72 13.70 -7.36
N GLU A 253 -9.48 13.89 -8.43
CA GLU A 253 -10.94 14.04 -8.38
C GLU A 253 -11.62 12.79 -7.79
N VAL A 254 -11.21 11.60 -8.25
CA VAL A 254 -11.75 10.32 -7.76
C VAL A 254 -11.43 10.12 -6.29
N GLY A 255 -10.19 10.39 -5.87
CA GLY A 255 -9.79 10.29 -4.47
C GLY A 255 -10.57 11.26 -3.57
N ASN A 256 -10.77 12.50 -4.02
CA ASN A 256 -11.51 13.52 -3.29
C ASN A 256 -12.98 13.17 -3.14
N ARG A 257 -13.64 12.75 -4.22
CA ARG A 257 -15.05 12.36 -4.18
C ARG A 257 -15.27 11.12 -3.32
N PHE A 258 -14.37 10.15 -3.38
CA PHE A 258 -14.44 8.99 -2.49
C PHE A 258 -14.29 9.39 -1.01
N ALA A 259 -13.36 10.29 -0.68
CA ALA A 259 -13.20 10.81 0.68
C ALA A 259 -14.47 11.54 1.17
N GLU A 260 -15.08 12.39 0.32
CA GLU A 260 -16.33 13.10 0.62
C GLU A 260 -17.51 12.15 0.88
N LEU A 261 -17.65 11.10 0.07
CA LEU A 261 -18.69 10.08 0.28
C LEU A 261 -18.47 9.33 1.60
N CYS A 262 -17.22 8.99 1.93
CA CYS A 262 -16.87 8.38 3.22
C CYS A 262 -17.14 9.32 4.42
N GLU A 263 -16.84 10.61 4.29
CA GLU A 263 -17.15 11.63 5.32
C GLU A 263 -18.66 11.74 5.54
N THR A 264 -19.43 11.78 4.45
CA THR A 264 -20.89 11.88 4.48
C THR A 264 -21.52 10.65 5.15
N GLU A 265 -21.06 9.45 4.79
CA GLU A 265 -21.50 8.20 5.42
C GLU A 265 -21.12 8.18 6.92
N SER A 266 -19.90 8.59 7.26
CA SER A 266 -19.46 8.67 8.65
C SER A 266 -20.27 9.66 9.47
N ALA A 267 -20.61 10.83 8.90
CA ALA A 267 -21.47 11.82 9.53
C ALA A 267 -22.91 11.30 9.71
N ALA A 268 -23.45 10.59 8.72
CA ALA A 268 -24.77 9.96 8.83
C ALA A 268 -24.81 8.90 9.95
N LEU A 269 -23.76 8.09 10.08
CA LEU A 269 -23.62 7.10 11.16
C LEU A 269 -23.50 7.78 12.54
N ASN A 270 -22.69 8.82 12.65
CA ASN A 270 -22.53 9.57 13.90
C ASN A 270 -23.81 10.31 14.30
N ASN A 271 -24.54 10.88 13.35
CA ASN A 271 -25.84 11.52 13.60
C ASN A 271 -26.89 10.49 14.01
N ALA A 272 -26.92 9.32 13.38
CA ALA A 272 -27.80 8.24 13.80
C ALA A 272 -27.48 7.78 15.23
N ALA A 273 -26.20 7.69 15.60
CA ALA A 273 -25.76 7.39 16.95
C ALA A 273 -26.11 8.50 17.96
N SER A 274 -25.96 9.78 17.58
CA SER A 274 -26.33 10.91 18.44
C SER A 274 -27.84 11.05 18.63
N MET A 275 -28.64 10.87 17.57
CA MET A 275 -30.11 10.83 17.68
C MET A 275 -30.56 9.65 18.51
N ALA A 276 -29.87 8.51 18.41
CA ALA A 276 -30.08 7.39 19.31
C ALA A 276 -29.84 7.78 20.77
N PHE A 277 -28.77 8.55 21.05
CA PHE A 277 -28.42 9.04 22.37
C PHE A 277 -29.38 10.13 22.93
N ASP A 278 -29.74 11.13 22.14
CA ASP A 278 -30.67 12.20 22.56
C ASP A 278 -32.07 11.66 22.85
N TYR A 279 -32.51 10.64 22.08
CA TYR A 279 -33.78 9.97 22.33
C TYR A 279 -33.75 9.21 23.66
N THR A 280 -32.64 8.55 24.00
CA THR A 280 -32.47 7.93 25.33
C THR A 280 -32.43 8.95 26.46
N GLN A 281 -31.76 10.09 26.26
CA GLN A 281 -31.68 11.10 27.32
C GLN A 281 -33.06 11.75 27.57
N LYS A 282 -33.85 11.98 26.53
CA LYS A 282 -35.21 12.54 26.67
C LYS A 282 -36.21 11.52 27.23
N SER A 283 -36.07 10.22 26.92
CA SER A 283 -36.91 9.19 27.54
C SER A 283 -36.58 9.03 29.03
N ASP A 284 -35.31 9.04 29.41
CA ASP A 284 -34.88 8.99 30.81
C ASP A 284 -35.39 10.19 31.62
N VAL A 285 -35.30 11.41 31.07
CA VAL A 285 -35.81 12.62 31.76
C VAL A 285 -37.34 12.61 31.86
N SER A 286 -38.05 12.14 30.83
CA SER A 286 -39.51 11.98 30.87
C SER A 286 -39.95 10.93 31.89
N ALA A 287 -39.25 9.80 31.99
CA ALA A 287 -39.52 8.75 32.97
C ALA A 287 -39.24 9.24 34.40
N VAL A 288 -38.15 10.00 34.61
CA VAL A 288 -37.83 10.62 35.91
C VAL A 288 -38.84 11.71 36.29
N ASP A 289 -39.29 12.53 35.35
CA ASP A 289 -40.33 13.55 35.58
C ASP A 289 -41.70 12.93 35.85
N GLU A 290 -42.08 11.86 35.14
CA GLU A 290 -43.31 11.12 35.44
C GLU A 290 -43.23 10.40 36.78
N THR A 291 -42.08 9.82 37.14
CA THR A 291 -41.86 9.20 38.45
C THR A 291 -41.92 10.25 39.56
N SER A 292 -41.32 11.43 39.34
CA SER A 292 -41.36 12.56 40.28
C SER A 292 -42.78 13.11 40.42
N ARG A 293 -43.54 13.26 39.33
CA ARG A 293 -44.97 13.62 39.38
C ARG A 293 -45.80 12.58 40.11
N THR A 294 -45.53 11.30 39.89
CA THR A 294 -46.23 10.21 40.57
C THR A 294 -45.92 10.23 42.06
N GLN A 295 -44.69 10.56 42.43
CA GLN A 295 -44.25 10.71 43.81
C GLN A 295 -44.80 11.98 44.49
N ASP A 296 -44.92 13.08 43.76
CA ASP A 296 -45.59 14.31 44.22
C ASP A 296 -47.10 14.09 44.40
N ILE A 297 -47.75 13.37 43.48
CA ILE A 297 -49.16 12.96 43.63
C ILE A 297 -49.32 12.05 44.85
N LEU A 298 -48.41 11.09 45.07
CA LEU A 298 -48.40 10.25 46.27
C LEU A 298 -48.15 11.06 47.54
N GLN A 299 -47.30 12.09 47.51
CA GLN A 299 -47.10 13.01 48.64
C GLN A 299 -48.29 13.92 48.89
N GLN A 300 -49.00 14.41 47.86
CA GLN A 300 -50.23 15.18 48.02
C GLN A 300 -51.36 14.29 48.59
N LEU A 301 -51.46 13.04 48.12
CA LEU A 301 -52.43 12.07 48.64
C LEU A 301 -52.14 11.61 50.08
N THR A 302 -50.88 11.69 50.53
CA THR A 302 -50.47 11.32 51.90
C THR A 302 -50.31 12.51 52.84
N GLY A 303 -50.13 13.72 52.29
CA GLY A 303 -49.91 14.97 53.01
C GLY A 303 -51.20 15.67 53.46
N ASP A 304 -52.35 15.31 52.89
CA ASP A 304 -53.66 15.77 53.35
C ASP A 304 -54.04 15.03 54.65
N LYS A 305 -53.50 15.53 55.76
CA LYS A 305 -53.75 15.06 57.13
C LYS A 305 -55.15 15.45 57.60
N ASN A 306 -56.17 14.93 56.93
CA ASN A 306 -57.49 14.82 57.52
C ASN A 306 -57.70 13.35 57.89
N GLU A 307 -57.29 13.02 59.11
CA GLU A 307 -57.13 11.66 59.68
C GLU A 307 -58.40 10.79 59.73
N ASN A 308 -59.50 11.16 59.10
CA ASN A 308 -60.78 10.47 59.26
C ASN A 308 -61.46 9.96 57.97
N ALA A 309 -60.78 9.92 56.81
CA ALA A 309 -61.42 9.40 55.59
C ALA A 309 -60.50 8.80 54.52
N VAL A 310 -59.43 8.08 54.89
CA VAL A 310 -58.68 7.29 53.89
C VAL A 310 -59.41 5.95 53.69
N SER A 311 -60.07 5.81 52.53
CA SER A 311 -60.79 4.59 52.13
C SER A 311 -59.85 3.38 52.07
N PRO A 312 -60.24 2.19 52.59
CA PRO A 312 -59.43 0.97 52.56
C PRO A 312 -58.92 0.56 51.17
N GLN A 313 -59.58 1.03 50.11
CA GLN A 313 -59.20 0.76 48.71
C GLN A 313 -57.87 1.43 48.31
N ILE A 314 -57.53 2.59 48.88
CA ILE A 314 -56.28 3.30 48.56
C ILE A 314 -55.09 2.63 49.28
N THR A 315 -55.30 2.17 50.52
CA THR A 315 -54.29 1.41 51.27
C THR A 315 -54.01 0.04 50.62
N GLY A 316 -55.04 -0.59 50.03
CA GLY A 316 -54.88 -1.82 49.25
C GLY A 316 -54.04 -1.63 47.99
N PHE A 317 -54.26 -0.54 47.25
CA PHE A 317 -53.54 -0.24 46.01
C PHE A 317 -52.05 0.10 46.26
N ILE A 318 -51.74 0.85 47.32
CA ILE A 318 -50.35 1.18 47.71
C ILE A 318 -49.56 -0.06 48.12
N ASN A 319 -50.18 -0.98 48.87
CA ASN A 319 -49.54 -2.24 49.25
C ASN A 319 -49.34 -3.19 48.06
N GLN A 320 -50.21 -3.14 47.06
CA GLN A 320 -50.07 -3.93 45.84
C GLN A 320 -48.88 -3.47 44.98
N ILE A 321 -48.67 -2.15 44.85
CA ILE A 321 -47.52 -1.58 44.15
C ILE A 321 -46.20 -1.89 44.87
N GLN A 322 -46.17 -1.82 46.21
CA GLN A 322 -44.97 -2.16 46.99
C GLN A 322 -44.66 -3.65 47.00
N SER A 323 -45.67 -4.53 46.91
CA SER A 323 -45.46 -5.98 46.83
C SER A 323 -44.94 -6.47 45.47
N ASN A 324 -45.16 -5.71 44.39
CA ASN A 324 -44.72 -6.07 43.04
C ASN A 324 -43.26 -5.64 42.74
N GLY A 325 -42.65 -4.80 43.59
CA GLY A 325 -41.26 -4.35 43.43
C GLY A 325 -40.19 -5.29 43.98
N ASN A 326 -40.57 -6.34 44.72
CA ASN A 326 -39.65 -7.29 45.35
C ASN A 326 -40.21 -8.71 45.27
N GLY A 327 -39.99 -9.42 44.17
CA GLY A 327 -40.46 -10.80 44.06
C GLY A 327 -40.10 -11.53 42.78
N SER A 328 -39.08 -12.38 42.89
CA SER A 328 -38.74 -13.47 41.97
C SER A 328 -39.98 -14.27 41.54
N HIS A 329 -40.22 -14.38 40.23
CA HIS A 329 -41.30 -15.18 39.66
C HIS A 329 -40.96 -16.67 39.67
N HIS A 330 -41.55 -17.41 40.60
CA HIS A 330 -41.80 -18.83 40.44
C HIS A 330 -43.18 -18.99 39.78
N PHE A 331 -43.21 -19.37 38.51
CA PHE A 331 -44.43 -19.71 37.79
C PHE A 331 -44.72 -21.19 37.97
N ASP A 332 -45.86 -21.52 38.60
CA ASP A 332 -46.42 -22.86 38.53
C ASP A 332 -47.72 -22.85 37.70
N LYS A 333 -47.88 -23.92 36.93
CA LYS A 333 -48.88 -24.10 35.89
C LYS A 333 -50.16 -24.69 36.49
N ASN A 334 -51.31 -24.27 35.95
CA ASN A 334 -52.65 -24.91 35.87
C ASN A 334 -53.70 -23.79 35.95
N GLY A 335 -54.81 -23.72 35.21
CA GLY A 335 -55.46 -24.58 34.23
C GLY A 335 -56.79 -23.88 33.86
N ALA A 336 -57.22 -24.07 32.62
CA ALA A 336 -58.56 -23.91 32.05
C ALA A 336 -59.60 -22.96 32.73
N ASN A 337 -60.06 -21.95 31.97
CA ASN A 337 -61.48 -21.91 31.60
C ASN A 337 -61.75 -21.05 30.36
N LYS A 338 -62.55 -21.63 29.45
CA LYS A 338 -63.17 -20.98 28.30
C LYS A 338 -64.30 -20.08 28.78
N GLU A 339 -64.43 -18.88 28.24
CA GLU A 339 -65.73 -18.30 27.96
C GLU A 339 -65.66 -17.29 26.81
N HIS A 340 -66.66 -17.38 25.94
CA HIS A 340 -66.94 -16.56 24.77
C HIS A 340 -67.15 -15.09 25.14
N LEU A 341 -66.72 -14.15 24.27
CA LEU A 341 -67.51 -12.98 23.87
C LEU A 341 -66.90 -12.31 22.63
N ALA A 342 -67.79 -11.91 21.72
CA ALA A 342 -67.54 -11.39 20.38
C ALA A 342 -66.90 -9.99 20.34
N PRO A 343 -66.24 -9.59 19.23
CA PRO A 343 -65.78 -8.21 19.07
C PRO A 343 -66.93 -7.32 18.57
N GLN A 344 -67.33 -6.35 19.39
CA GLN A 344 -68.16 -5.23 18.95
C GLN A 344 -67.29 -4.17 18.26
N SER A 345 -67.69 -3.85 17.04
CA SER A 345 -67.26 -2.73 16.21
C SER A 345 -67.67 -1.38 16.79
N ALA A 346 -66.74 -0.42 16.88
CA ALA A 346 -67.05 1.01 17.00
C ALA A 346 -66.01 1.78 16.15
N ASN A 347 -66.41 2.25 14.98
CA ASN A 347 -66.75 3.66 14.70
C ASN A 347 -65.55 4.61 14.70
N VAL A 348 -64.87 4.70 13.56
CA VAL A 348 -64.12 5.90 13.16
C VAL A 348 -64.91 6.59 12.06
N LYS A 349 -65.37 7.80 12.36
CA LYS A 349 -66.08 8.68 11.43
C LYS A 349 -65.12 9.20 10.37
N THR A 350 -65.51 9.00 9.12
CA THR A 350 -65.07 9.74 7.93
C THR A 350 -65.50 11.20 8.02
N PHE A 351 -64.64 12.11 7.57
CA PHE A 351 -65.05 13.43 7.08
C PHE A 351 -64.19 13.76 5.85
N ASP A 352 -64.91 13.96 4.75
CA ASP A 352 -64.46 14.21 3.39
C ASP A 352 -64.08 15.68 3.15
N GLU A 353 -63.21 15.86 2.16
CA GLU A 353 -63.22 16.87 1.07
C GLU A 353 -63.13 18.38 1.42
N LEU A 354 -62.00 19.06 1.09
CA LEU A 354 -61.68 19.84 -0.15
C LEU A 354 -61.50 21.35 0.23
N PRO A 355 -60.93 22.26 -0.62
CA PRO A 355 -60.38 22.09 -1.96
C PRO A 355 -58.98 22.73 -2.22
N VAL A 356 -58.48 22.39 -3.41
CA VAL A 356 -57.40 23.02 -4.19
C VAL A 356 -57.85 24.39 -4.71
N GLU A 357 -56.98 25.41 -4.67
CA GLU A 357 -57.05 26.52 -5.64
C GLU A 357 -55.67 27.13 -5.94
N GLN A 358 -55.48 27.40 -7.23
CA GLN A 358 -54.34 28.03 -7.89
C GLN A 358 -54.45 29.57 -7.85
N ASN A 359 -53.30 30.27 -7.93
CA ASN A 359 -53.02 31.55 -8.63
C ASN A 359 -51.88 32.29 -7.89
N ALA A 360 -50.68 32.43 -8.46
CA ALA A 360 -50.24 33.42 -9.45
C ALA A 360 -49.91 34.81 -8.85
N VAL A 361 -48.60 35.12 -8.84
CA VAL A 361 -47.94 36.36 -9.31
C VAL A 361 -48.59 37.71 -8.93
N GLU A 362 -47.91 38.52 -8.12
CA GLU A 362 -47.25 39.81 -8.49
C GLU A 362 -46.95 40.70 -7.25
N ASN A 363 -45.78 41.36 -7.28
CA ASN A 363 -45.41 42.64 -6.65
C ASN A 363 -45.27 42.74 -5.10
N VAL A 364 -44.31 43.46 -4.50
CA VAL A 364 -43.06 44.17 -4.85
C VAL A 364 -42.55 44.76 -3.52
N ARG A 365 -41.20 44.84 -3.32
CA ARG A 365 -40.45 45.77 -2.40
C ARG A 365 -40.70 45.63 -0.88
N ASP A 366 -39.70 45.67 0.01
CA ASP A 366 -38.54 46.55 0.13
C ASP A 366 -37.43 45.90 1.00
N ASN A 367 -36.23 46.49 0.91
CA ASN A 367 -35.07 46.40 1.82
C ASN A 367 -33.99 45.34 1.56
N ALA A 368 -32.99 45.71 0.76
CA ALA A 368 -31.58 45.58 1.12
C ALA A 368 -30.73 46.46 0.19
N GLU A 369 -30.42 47.67 0.65
CA GLU A 369 -29.43 48.56 0.06
C GLU A 369 -28.00 48.11 0.43
N ASP A 370 -27.08 48.42 -0.50
CA ASP A 370 -25.69 48.85 -0.29
C ASP A 370 -24.48 47.88 -0.45
N ILE A 371 -23.87 47.99 -1.65
CA ILE A 371 -22.44 48.24 -1.99
C ILE A 371 -21.89 47.35 -3.13
N PRO A 372 -21.12 47.89 -4.11
CA PRO A 372 -21.38 47.68 -5.53
C PRO A 372 -20.30 46.85 -6.28
N LEU A 373 -20.74 46.25 -7.40
CA LEU A 373 -19.88 45.71 -8.46
C LEU A 373 -19.75 46.74 -9.59
N ILE A 374 -18.51 47.06 -9.97
CA ILE A 374 -18.17 47.89 -11.13
C ILE A 374 -18.17 46.99 -12.37
N ILE A 375 -19.06 47.27 -13.32
CA ILE A 375 -18.95 46.82 -14.72
C ILE A 375 -19.20 48.07 -15.56
N GLU A 376 -18.19 48.48 -16.34
CA GLU A 376 -18.34 49.48 -17.39
C GLU A 376 -18.56 48.82 -18.74
N ASP A 377 -19.56 49.35 -19.44
CA ASP A 377 -19.94 49.12 -20.82
C ASP A 377 -18.81 49.43 -21.82
N SER A 378 -18.85 48.78 -22.98
CA SER A 378 -18.95 49.49 -24.26
C SER A 378 -19.16 48.53 -25.43
N ALA A 379 -20.35 48.62 -26.02
CA ALA A 379 -20.60 48.23 -27.39
C ALA A 379 -20.10 49.34 -28.34
N ASN A 380 -19.48 48.96 -29.45
CA ASN A 380 -19.58 49.73 -30.69
C ASN A 380 -19.27 48.84 -31.91
N GLU A 381 -20.17 48.89 -32.88
CA GLU A 381 -20.09 48.29 -34.21
C GLU A 381 -19.14 49.13 -35.11
N ASN A 382 -18.38 48.49 -36.01
CA ASN A 382 -18.53 48.65 -37.47
C ASN A 382 -17.37 48.06 -38.30
N GLU A 383 -17.78 47.55 -39.47
CA GLU A 383 -17.07 47.41 -40.76
C GLU A 383 -15.77 46.59 -40.85
N PHE A 384 -15.84 45.45 -41.55
CA PHE A 384 -14.71 44.99 -42.36
C PHE A 384 -15.17 44.25 -43.63
N GLY A 385 -14.70 44.75 -44.78
CA GLY A 385 -14.58 44.02 -46.01
C GLY A 385 -13.27 44.39 -46.71
N SER A 386 -12.66 43.38 -47.34
CA SER A 386 -11.73 43.38 -48.48
C SER A 386 -10.22 43.09 -48.25
N GLU A 387 -9.78 42.03 -48.94
CA GLU A 387 -8.52 41.94 -49.70
C GLU A 387 -7.16 41.80 -48.97
N SER A 388 -7.12 41.28 -47.74
CA SER A 388 -5.84 40.93 -47.07
C SER A 388 -5.64 39.45 -46.72
N ASP A 389 -6.64 38.60 -46.96
CA ASP A 389 -6.57 37.17 -46.59
C ASP A 389 -5.92 36.28 -47.66
N PHE A 390 -5.85 36.73 -48.92
CA PHE A 390 -5.22 35.95 -50.00
C PHE A 390 -3.69 35.99 -49.95
N ASP A 391 -3.10 37.14 -49.57
CA ASP A 391 -1.65 37.26 -49.37
C ASP A 391 -1.17 36.53 -48.10
N ARG A 392 -2.05 36.34 -47.10
CA ARG A 392 -1.77 35.48 -45.95
C ARG A 392 -1.72 34.00 -46.32
N LEU A 393 -2.53 33.56 -47.28
CA LEU A 393 -2.55 32.16 -47.74
C LEU A 393 -1.26 31.80 -48.49
N ILE A 394 -0.77 32.68 -49.37
CA ILE A 394 0.47 32.48 -50.14
C ILE A 394 1.72 32.54 -49.22
N TYR A 395 1.68 33.36 -48.16
CA TYR A 395 2.75 33.39 -47.15
C TYR A 395 2.80 32.10 -46.31
N THR A 396 1.65 31.48 -46.00
CA THR A 396 1.60 30.21 -45.27
C THR A 396 2.07 29.01 -46.11
N GLU A 397 1.85 29.04 -47.42
CA GLU A 397 2.19 27.93 -48.32
C GLU A 397 3.71 27.86 -48.57
N ASN A 398 4.37 29.01 -48.77
CA ASN A 398 5.83 29.07 -48.90
C ASN A 398 6.57 28.67 -47.60
N ARG A 399 5.99 28.96 -46.43
CA ARG A 399 6.53 28.52 -45.13
C ARG A 399 6.33 27.02 -44.91
N PHE A 400 5.33 26.42 -45.55
CA PHE A 400 5.11 24.97 -45.51
C PHE A 400 6.20 24.23 -46.28
N ALA A 401 6.54 24.69 -47.49
CA ALA A 401 7.60 24.10 -48.31
C ALA A 401 9.00 24.23 -47.66
N GLU A 402 9.29 25.36 -47.00
CA GLU A 402 10.56 25.53 -46.27
C GLU A 402 10.65 24.62 -45.02
N ASN A 403 9.52 24.36 -44.36
CA ASN A 403 9.46 23.44 -43.23
C ASN A 403 9.53 21.98 -43.69
N GLU A 404 9.00 21.64 -44.86
CA GLU A 404 9.06 20.30 -45.45
C GLU A 404 10.51 19.93 -45.82
N SER A 405 11.25 20.85 -46.46
CA SER A 405 12.68 20.64 -46.76
C SER A 405 13.56 20.50 -45.50
N LYS A 406 13.26 21.23 -44.42
CA LYS A 406 13.94 21.06 -43.12
C LYS A 406 13.55 19.75 -42.44
N LEU A 407 12.33 19.28 -42.65
CA LEU A 407 11.85 18.00 -42.13
C LEU A 407 12.54 16.83 -42.86
N GLU A 408 12.67 16.87 -44.18
CA GLU A 408 13.36 15.84 -44.96
C GLU A 408 14.84 15.73 -44.59
N SER A 409 15.53 16.87 -44.39
CA SER A 409 16.91 16.89 -43.87
C SER A 409 17.01 16.27 -42.47
N SER A 410 16.07 16.56 -41.59
CA SER A 410 16.08 16.04 -40.22
C SER A 410 15.68 14.56 -40.14
N ILE A 411 14.94 14.04 -41.12
CA ILE A 411 14.61 12.62 -41.25
C ILE A 411 15.86 11.83 -41.67
N GLY A 412 16.64 12.35 -42.62
CA GLY A 412 17.90 11.70 -43.04
C GLY A 412 18.90 11.53 -41.90
N ASP A 413 19.11 12.58 -41.09
CA ASP A 413 20.01 12.52 -39.92
C ASP A 413 19.51 11.51 -38.85
N ALA A 414 18.19 11.36 -38.73
CA ALA A 414 17.58 10.42 -37.77
C ALA A 414 17.63 8.95 -38.24
N GLU A 415 17.52 8.72 -39.55
CA GLU A 415 17.69 7.38 -40.13
C GLU A 415 19.13 6.88 -39.98
N GLU A 416 20.14 7.75 -40.17
CA GLU A 416 21.55 7.41 -39.98
C GLU A 416 21.88 7.04 -38.51
N GLU A 417 21.29 7.76 -37.54
CA GLU A 417 21.46 7.44 -36.12
C GLU A 417 20.75 6.14 -35.71
N LEU A 418 19.61 5.81 -36.35
CA LEU A 418 18.88 4.57 -36.10
C LEU A 418 19.60 3.34 -36.67
N GLU A 419 20.19 3.46 -37.86
CA GLU A 419 21.07 2.43 -38.43
C GLU A 419 22.30 2.18 -37.56
N TRP A 420 22.90 3.23 -37.00
CA TRP A 420 24.03 3.11 -36.07
C TRP A 420 23.63 2.38 -34.77
N GLN A 421 22.46 2.68 -34.21
CA GLN A 421 21.95 2.01 -33.00
C GLN A 421 21.61 0.53 -33.26
N LEU A 422 21.03 0.21 -34.41
CA LEU A 422 20.75 -1.17 -34.82
C LEU A 422 22.06 -1.97 -34.96
N ALA A 423 23.06 -1.42 -35.64
CA ALA A 423 24.37 -2.06 -35.79
C ALA A 423 25.05 -2.31 -34.43
N MET A 424 24.95 -1.36 -33.49
CA MET A 424 25.51 -1.51 -32.14
C MET A 424 24.75 -2.58 -31.31
N SER A 425 23.44 -2.71 -31.51
CA SER A 425 22.64 -3.75 -30.83
C SER A 425 23.00 -5.16 -31.31
N GLU A 426 23.27 -5.34 -32.60
CA GLU A 426 23.70 -6.62 -33.16
C GLU A 426 25.09 -7.04 -32.65
N GLU A 427 26.02 -6.10 -32.50
CA GLU A 427 27.35 -6.34 -31.92
C GLU A 427 27.26 -6.78 -30.45
N ILE A 428 26.40 -6.15 -29.65
CA ILE A 428 26.14 -6.52 -28.24
C ILE A 428 25.55 -7.93 -28.14
N ILE A 429 24.59 -8.27 -29.01
CA ILE A 429 23.98 -9.62 -29.04
C ILE A 429 25.04 -10.67 -29.39
N ALA A 430 25.92 -10.38 -30.36
CA ALA A 430 27.01 -11.27 -30.74
C ALA A 430 28.04 -11.47 -29.60
N GLU A 431 28.40 -10.40 -28.88
CA GLU A 431 29.35 -10.47 -27.77
C GLU A 431 28.77 -11.20 -26.55
N SER A 432 27.48 -10.99 -26.26
CA SER A 432 26.74 -11.72 -25.23
C SER A 432 26.64 -13.22 -25.53
N ALA A 433 26.35 -13.59 -26.78
CA ALA A 433 26.31 -14.98 -27.21
C ALA A 433 27.69 -15.67 -27.06
N ASN A 434 28.78 -14.96 -27.36
CA ASN A 434 30.14 -15.48 -27.18
C ASN A 434 30.53 -15.62 -25.70
N SER A 435 30.06 -14.71 -24.83
CA SER A 435 30.25 -14.78 -23.38
C SER A 435 29.49 -15.96 -22.76
N ALA A 436 28.22 -16.16 -23.16
CA ALA A 436 27.41 -17.30 -22.71
C ALA A 436 28.04 -18.65 -23.10
N LYS A 437 28.56 -18.74 -24.33
CA LYS A 437 29.27 -19.94 -24.81
C LYS A 437 30.56 -20.21 -24.03
N SER A 438 31.27 -19.15 -23.62
CA SER A 438 32.46 -19.27 -22.78
C SER A 438 32.12 -19.72 -21.35
N GLN A 439 31.00 -19.28 -20.80
CA GLN A 439 30.50 -19.75 -19.49
C GLN A 439 30.02 -21.20 -19.52
N GLU A 440 29.35 -21.61 -20.60
CA GLU A 440 28.91 -22.99 -20.80
C GLU A 440 30.12 -23.94 -20.88
N THR A 441 31.16 -23.54 -21.63
CA THR A 441 32.42 -24.31 -21.71
C THR A 441 33.11 -24.42 -20.34
N PHE A 442 33.12 -23.35 -19.55
CA PHE A 442 33.69 -23.34 -18.20
C PHE A 442 32.91 -24.22 -17.20
N LEU A 443 31.57 -24.22 -17.29
CA LEU A 443 30.72 -25.07 -16.47
C LEU A 443 30.86 -26.55 -16.84
N GLN A 444 31.08 -26.85 -18.12
CA GLN A 444 31.30 -28.21 -18.61
C GLN A 444 32.66 -28.77 -18.13
N GLU A 445 33.73 -27.97 -18.16
CA GLU A 445 35.04 -28.35 -17.57
C GLU A 445 34.98 -28.48 -16.03
N SER A 446 34.12 -27.70 -15.36
CA SER A 446 33.91 -27.76 -13.90
C SER A 446 33.09 -28.98 -13.46
N PHE A 447 32.28 -29.56 -14.34
CA PHE A 447 31.47 -30.76 -14.07
C PHE A 447 32.28 -32.05 -14.26
N GLU A 448 33.21 -32.09 -15.21
CA GLU A 448 34.08 -33.26 -15.44
C GLU A 448 35.13 -33.46 -14.33
N THR A 449 35.35 -32.47 -13.47
CA THR A 449 36.33 -32.52 -12.38
C THR A 449 35.77 -32.93 -11.01
N LYS A 450 34.49 -33.31 -10.90
CA LYS A 450 33.84 -33.55 -9.59
C LYS A 450 33.04 -34.85 -9.41
N VAL A 451 33.16 -35.82 -10.31
CA VAL A 451 32.54 -37.14 -10.13
C VAL A 451 33.56 -38.12 -9.56
N ASP A 452 33.77 -38.06 -8.25
CA ASP A 452 34.34 -39.13 -7.41
C ASP A 452 34.14 -38.78 -5.92
N ALA A 453 32.94 -39.02 -5.36
CA ALA A 453 32.70 -39.23 -3.92
C ALA A 453 31.22 -39.56 -3.62
N GLU A 454 30.99 -40.83 -3.25
CA GLU A 454 30.07 -41.44 -2.27
C GLU A 454 28.62 -40.95 -2.06
N ASN A 455 27.72 -41.94 -2.01
CA ASN A 455 26.26 -41.90 -2.00
C ASN A 455 25.70 -42.30 -0.62
N PRO A 456 24.88 -41.48 0.07
CA PRO A 456 24.22 -41.86 1.32
C PRO A 456 22.69 -41.95 1.15
N ILE A 457 22.21 -43.01 0.51
CA ILE A 457 20.79 -43.38 0.46
C ILE A 457 20.70 -44.86 0.83
N ALA A 458 20.90 -45.17 2.11
CA ALA A 458 20.71 -46.53 2.64
C ALA A 458 20.24 -46.58 4.11
N GLU A 459 20.09 -45.44 4.79
CA GLU A 459 19.80 -45.43 6.24
C GLU A 459 18.37 -44.98 6.61
N LEU A 460 17.54 -44.57 5.66
CA LEU A 460 16.19 -44.04 5.94
C LEU A 460 15.04 -45.04 5.82
N GLU A 461 15.28 -46.26 5.35
CA GLU A 461 14.23 -47.28 5.18
C GLU A 461 14.05 -48.21 6.40
N SER A 462 14.83 -48.05 7.47
CA SER A 462 14.77 -48.96 8.64
C SER A 462 13.90 -48.51 9.81
N LEU A 463 13.23 -47.34 9.72
CA LEU A 463 12.49 -46.75 10.86
C LEU A 463 10.96 -46.84 10.78
N ALA A 464 10.38 -47.42 9.72
CA ALA A 464 8.94 -47.36 9.47
C ALA A 464 8.13 -48.56 10.01
N ASP A 465 8.76 -49.63 10.53
CA ASP A 465 8.06 -50.90 10.78
C ASP A 465 7.66 -51.18 12.24
N ASN A 466 7.69 -50.21 13.15
CA ASN A 466 7.58 -50.50 14.60
C ASN A 466 6.48 -49.79 15.39
N ILE A 467 5.32 -49.51 14.80
CA ILE A 467 4.13 -49.11 15.58
C ILE A 467 2.86 -49.71 14.97
N THR A 468 2.46 -50.91 15.38
CA THR A 468 1.06 -51.35 15.46
C THR A 468 0.97 -52.74 16.13
N ALA A 469 0.61 -52.79 17.42
CA ALA A 469 -0.17 -53.88 18.03
C ALA A 469 -0.26 -53.71 19.56
N THR A 470 -1.46 -53.42 20.09
CA THR A 470 -2.13 -54.05 21.27
C THR A 470 -3.36 -53.19 21.68
N ASP A 471 -4.59 -53.71 21.51
CA ASP A 471 -5.47 -54.34 22.52
C ASP A 471 -6.36 -53.28 23.24
N LEU A 472 -7.70 -53.29 23.26
CA LEU A 472 -8.59 -54.30 23.85
C LEU A 472 -10.06 -54.09 23.42
N SER A 473 -10.77 -55.20 23.29
CA SER A 473 -12.24 -55.35 23.29
C SER A 473 -12.79 -55.53 24.72
N GLN A 474 -14.01 -55.04 25.04
CA GLN A 474 -15.17 -55.83 25.55
C GLN A 474 -16.27 -55.01 26.26
N ASN A 475 -17.51 -55.54 26.13
CA ASN A 475 -18.79 -55.27 26.83
C ASN A 475 -19.65 -54.11 26.30
N GLY A 476 -20.95 -54.24 26.03
CA GLY A 476 -21.95 -55.28 26.32
C GLY A 476 -23.25 -54.64 26.83
N ASN A 477 -24.30 -54.62 26.00
CA ASN A 477 -25.67 -54.08 26.14
C ASN A 477 -26.27 -53.95 27.57
N PHE A 478 -27.02 -52.85 27.83
CA PHE A 478 -28.39 -52.87 28.38
C PHE A 478 -29.10 -51.49 28.30
N GLU A 479 -30.37 -51.54 27.90
CA GLU A 479 -31.52 -50.62 28.10
C GLU A 479 -31.52 -49.13 27.68
N MET A 480 -32.51 -48.85 26.82
CA MET A 480 -32.92 -47.59 26.22
C MET A 480 -34.23 -47.13 26.91
N VAL A 481 -34.16 -46.20 27.86
CA VAL A 481 -35.18 -45.14 28.15
C VAL A 481 -34.51 -44.09 29.04
N ALA A 482 -34.02 -42.99 28.44
CA ALA A 482 -33.71 -41.65 29.03
C ALA A 482 -32.53 -40.94 28.30
N ALA A 483 -32.37 -41.12 26.98
CA ALA A 483 -31.21 -40.59 26.26
C ALA A 483 -31.22 -39.05 26.10
N ASP A 484 -32.39 -38.43 25.92
CA ASP A 484 -32.46 -37.00 25.58
C ASP A 484 -32.20 -36.04 26.77
N GLU A 485 -32.44 -36.46 28.02
CA GLU A 485 -32.15 -35.63 29.20
C GLU A 485 -30.73 -35.85 29.76
N ILE A 486 -30.17 -37.05 29.60
CA ILE A 486 -28.82 -37.37 30.07
C ILE A 486 -27.77 -36.78 29.12
N GLU A 487 -28.01 -36.80 27.80
CA GLU A 487 -27.12 -36.20 26.81
C GLU A 487 -27.05 -34.67 26.96
N SER A 488 -28.13 -34.01 27.37
CA SER A 488 -28.17 -32.56 27.67
C SER A 488 -27.31 -32.19 28.89
N VAL A 489 -27.38 -33.01 29.95
CA VAL A 489 -26.63 -32.80 31.21
C VAL A 489 -25.15 -33.19 31.06
N GLU A 490 -24.83 -34.27 30.35
CA GLU A 490 -23.45 -34.65 30.04
C GLU A 490 -22.78 -33.66 29.10
N ASN A 491 -23.47 -33.20 28.05
CA ASN A 491 -22.92 -32.16 27.17
C ASN A 491 -22.74 -30.82 27.90
N SER A 492 -23.54 -30.51 28.93
CA SER A 492 -23.34 -29.34 29.80
C SER A 492 -22.08 -29.49 30.66
N LYS A 493 -21.85 -30.66 31.26
CA LYS A 493 -20.67 -30.96 32.05
C LYS A 493 -19.39 -31.04 31.22
N VAL A 494 -19.45 -31.61 30.01
CA VAL A 494 -18.30 -31.68 29.07
C VAL A 494 -17.90 -30.30 28.59
N ALA A 495 -18.85 -29.39 28.34
CA ALA A 495 -18.53 -28.00 28.00
C ALA A 495 -17.91 -27.23 29.18
N ALA A 496 -18.47 -27.38 30.39
CA ALA A 496 -17.87 -26.80 31.59
C ALA A 496 -16.46 -27.37 31.87
N ALA A 497 -16.26 -28.67 31.66
CA ALA A 497 -14.96 -29.32 31.79
C ALA A 497 -13.97 -28.87 30.70
N ASN A 498 -14.40 -28.71 29.45
CA ASN A 498 -13.56 -28.19 28.38
C ASN A 498 -13.18 -26.73 28.61
N VAL A 499 -14.11 -25.91 29.14
CA VAL A 499 -13.82 -24.53 29.59
C VAL A 499 -12.80 -24.54 30.73
N SER A 500 -12.94 -25.42 31.73
CA SER A 500 -11.97 -25.56 32.82
C SER A 500 -10.60 -26.09 32.37
N ILE A 501 -10.54 -27.04 31.43
CA ILE A 501 -9.29 -27.57 30.87
C ILE A 501 -8.59 -26.52 30.00
N LEU A 502 -9.35 -25.68 29.29
CA LEU A 502 -8.83 -24.54 28.54
C LEU A 502 -8.35 -23.42 29.49
N MET A 503 -9.03 -23.19 30.62
CA MET A 503 -8.60 -22.24 31.66
C MET A 503 -7.22 -22.55 32.26
N GLU A 504 -6.76 -23.81 32.22
CA GLU A 504 -5.45 -24.24 32.73
C GLU A 504 -4.30 -24.07 31.73
N ARG A 505 -4.57 -23.82 30.44
CA ARG A 505 -3.55 -23.64 29.39
C ARG A 505 -3.48 -22.19 28.90
N GLU A 506 -2.47 -21.46 29.38
CA GLU A 506 -1.95 -20.15 28.93
C GLU A 506 -2.89 -19.09 28.29
N ASN A 507 -2.98 -17.92 28.95
CA ASN A 507 -3.42 -16.61 28.41
C ASN A 507 -4.80 -16.57 27.71
N LEU A 508 -5.84 -17.06 28.37
CA LEU A 508 -7.22 -16.70 28.01
C LEU A 508 -7.55 -15.26 28.43
N PRO A 509 -8.46 -14.58 27.70
CA PRO A 509 -8.87 -13.22 28.01
C PRO A 509 -9.63 -13.15 29.36
N PRO A 510 -9.64 -11.99 30.03
CA PRO A 510 -10.07 -11.82 31.44
C PRO A 510 -11.58 -12.01 31.71
N PHE A 511 -12.32 -12.73 30.86
CA PHE A 511 -13.80 -12.79 30.84
C PHE A 511 -14.37 -14.19 31.03
N ALA A 512 -13.60 -15.12 31.59
CA ALA A 512 -13.94 -16.54 31.59
C ALA A 512 -15.25 -16.86 32.37
N ASP A 513 -15.53 -16.10 33.43
CA ASP A 513 -16.81 -16.17 34.16
C ASP A 513 -18.00 -15.73 33.28
N VAL A 514 -17.81 -14.68 32.48
CA VAL A 514 -18.82 -14.15 31.55
C VAL A 514 -19.15 -15.17 30.45
N LEU A 515 -18.13 -15.87 29.93
CA LEU A 515 -18.33 -16.93 28.95
C LEU A 515 -19.12 -18.11 29.51
N SER A 516 -18.88 -18.47 30.77
CA SER A 516 -19.62 -19.54 31.43
C SER A 516 -21.11 -19.21 31.58
N GLU A 517 -21.44 -17.95 31.86
CA GLU A 517 -22.82 -17.45 31.92
C GLU A 517 -23.47 -17.42 30.53
N LEU A 518 -22.76 -16.90 29.52
CA LEU A 518 -23.26 -16.85 28.14
C LEU A 518 -23.50 -18.26 27.56
N ALA A 519 -22.68 -19.24 27.93
CA ALA A 519 -22.79 -20.63 27.48
C ALA A 519 -24.02 -21.37 28.06
N LYS A 520 -24.69 -20.82 29.08
CA LYS A 520 -25.95 -21.38 29.60
C LYS A 520 -27.10 -21.25 28.60
N VAL A 521 -27.00 -20.30 27.66
CA VAL A 521 -27.96 -20.13 26.57
C VAL A 521 -27.54 -21.08 25.42
N GLN A 522 -28.36 -22.09 25.14
CA GLN A 522 -28.01 -23.18 24.21
C GLN A 522 -27.54 -22.71 22.81
N PRO A 523 -28.14 -21.69 22.16
CA PRO A 523 -27.62 -21.12 20.92
C PRO A 523 -26.19 -20.58 21.02
N ASN A 524 -25.85 -19.94 22.14
CA ASN A 524 -24.54 -19.34 22.37
C ASN A 524 -23.48 -20.40 22.61
N LYS A 525 -23.86 -21.52 23.27
CA LYS A 525 -22.94 -22.62 23.59
C LYS A 525 -22.18 -23.13 22.36
N ASN A 526 -22.89 -23.34 21.25
CA ASN A 526 -22.27 -23.84 20.02
C ASN A 526 -21.32 -22.80 19.41
N LEU A 527 -21.69 -21.52 19.41
CA LEU A 527 -20.84 -20.44 18.90
C LEU A 527 -19.60 -20.20 19.77
N ILE A 528 -19.74 -20.32 21.09
CA ILE A 528 -18.62 -20.22 22.04
C ILE A 528 -17.67 -21.40 21.82
N ASN A 529 -18.20 -22.62 21.68
CA ASN A 529 -17.36 -23.78 21.38
C ASN A 529 -16.66 -23.63 20.03
N GLU A 530 -17.33 -23.13 18.99
CA GLU A 530 -16.72 -22.85 17.69
C GLU A 530 -15.62 -21.78 17.80
N TYR A 531 -15.88 -20.69 18.53
CA TYR A 531 -14.90 -19.63 18.81
C TYR A 531 -13.69 -20.14 19.61
N LEU A 532 -13.90 -21.00 20.61
CA LEU A 532 -12.82 -21.53 21.45
C LEU A 532 -12.04 -22.67 20.80
N SER A 533 -12.69 -23.48 19.96
CA SER A 533 -12.06 -24.61 19.26
C SER A 533 -11.30 -24.18 18.01
N GLY A 534 -11.71 -23.08 17.37
CA GLY A 534 -10.95 -22.49 16.27
C GLY A 534 -9.63 -21.90 16.77
N SER A 535 -8.56 -22.00 15.97
CA SER A 535 -7.30 -21.31 16.25
C SER A 535 -7.44 -19.79 16.00
N THR A 536 -8.30 -19.12 16.77
CA THR A 536 -8.73 -17.73 16.57
C THR A 536 -7.56 -16.82 16.22
N SER A 537 -7.71 -16.08 15.12
CA SER A 537 -6.74 -15.06 14.70
C SER A 537 -6.60 -14.03 15.82
N ALA A 538 -5.46 -13.34 15.87
CA ALA A 538 -5.23 -12.30 16.89
C ALA A 538 -6.37 -11.27 16.92
N ASP A 539 -6.97 -10.97 15.76
CA ASP A 539 -8.08 -10.02 15.62
C ASP A 539 -9.39 -10.57 16.21
N LEU A 540 -9.73 -11.85 15.98
CA LEU A 540 -10.89 -12.49 16.61
C LEU A 540 -10.78 -12.52 18.13
N ARG A 541 -9.56 -12.60 18.68
CA ARG A 541 -9.33 -12.55 20.13
C ARG A 541 -9.62 -11.19 20.75
N THR A 542 -9.65 -10.13 19.94
CA THR A 542 -10.06 -8.79 20.39
C THR A 542 -11.57 -8.59 20.39
N LEU A 543 -12.35 -9.52 19.82
CA LEU A 543 -13.80 -9.42 19.86
C LEU A 543 -14.31 -9.62 21.29
N GLU A 544 -15.03 -8.63 21.80
CA GLU A 544 -15.80 -8.79 23.02
C GLU A 544 -17.03 -9.65 22.71
N LEU A 545 -17.02 -10.93 23.09
CA LEU A 545 -18.13 -11.86 22.81
C LEU A 545 -19.46 -11.39 23.39
N THR A 546 -19.43 -10.55 24.44
CA THR A 546 -20.60 -9.87 25.01
C THR A 546 -21.31 -8.94 24.04
N ASP A 547 -20.58 -8.39 23.06
CA ASP A 547 -21.19 -7.57 22.00
C ASP A 547 -21.98 -8.40 21.00
N PHE A 548 -21.68 -9.69 20.87
CA PHE A 548 -22.35 -10.58 19.91
C PHE A 548 -23.41 -11.45 20.56
N LEU A 549 -23.14 -11.94 21.76
CA LEU A 549 -23.96 -12.90 22.47
C LEU A 549 -24.81 -12.18 23.52
N SER A 550 -26.13 -12.24 23.38
CA SER A 550 -27.03 -11.68 24.40
C SER A 550 -27.13 -12.59 25.63
N VAL A 551 -27.10 -11.99 26.82
CA VAL A 551 -27.36 -12.66 28.12
C VAL A 551 -28.85 -12.98 28.32
N ALA A 552 -29.74 -12.48 27.44
CA ALA A 552 -31.18 -12.47 27.66
C ALA A 552 -31.75 -13.85 28.05
N ASN A 553 -32.43 -13.87 29.20
CA ASN A 553 -33.21 -14.99 29.71
C ASN A 553 -34.07 -15.62 28.61
N ALA A 554 -34.04 -16.95 28.53
CA ALA A 554 -34.49 -17.84 27.47
C ALA A 554 -35.95 -17.71 26.94
N MET A 555 -36.71 -16.66 27.24
CA MET A 555 -38.14 -16.56 26.86
C MET A 555 -38.46 -15.63 25.68
N ARG A 556 -37.59 -14.71 25.26
CA ARG A 556 -37.80 -13.91 24.03
C ARG A 556 -36.48 -13.63 23.34
N GLU A 557 -36.14 -14.46 22.36
CA GLU A 557 -35.06 -14.17 21.42
C GLU A 557 -35.43 -12.89 20.67
N THR A 558 -34.71 -11.80 20.96
CA THR A 558 -34.91 -10.53 20.27
C THR A 558 -34.30 -10.62 18.87
N THR A 559 -34.93 -9.97 17.89
CA THR A 559 -34.49 -10.01 16.49
C THR A 559 -33.04 -9.56 16.32
N ASP A 560 -32.56 -8.61 17.12
CA ASP A 560 -31.17 -8.17 17.17
C ASP A 560 -30.22 -9.24 17.75
N GLY A 561 -30.63 -9.98 18.79
CA GLY A 561 -29.83 -11.07 19.36
C GLY A 561 -29.55 -12.16 18.32
N ALA A 562 -30.57 -12.57 17.58
CA ALA A 562 -30.43 -13.52 16.49
C ALA A 562 -29.52 -13.00 15.36
N LEU A 563 -29.64 -11.72 14.99
CA LEU A 563 -28.78 -11.08 13.98
C LEU A 563 -27.32 -11.03 14.42
N ARG A 564 -27.04 -10.70 15.68
CA ARG A 564 -25.68 -10.67 16.23
C ARG A 564 -25.05 -12.06 16.34
N ASN A 565 -25.82 -13.06 16.77
CA ASN A 565 -25.39 -14.46 16.75
C ASN A 565 -25.06 -14.93 15.33
N ARG A 566 -25.89 -14.54 14.35
CA ARG A 566 -25.63 -14.84 12.93
C ARG A 566 -24.36 -14.13 12.44
N ALA A 567 -24.15 -12.87 12.83
CA ALA A 567 -22.94 -12.12 12.50
C ALA A 567 -21.68 -12.81 13.02
N LEU A 568 -21.67 -13.26 14.29
CA LEU A 568 -20.55 -13.99 14.87
C LEU A 568 -20.24 -15.29 14.10
N ARG A 569 -21.26 -16.05 13.70
CA ARG A 569 -21.06 -17.26 12.89
C ARG A 569 -20.40 -16.94 11.55
N LEU A 570 -20.83 -15.87 10.87
CA LEU A 570 -20.26 -15.44 9.60
C LEU A 570 -18.81 -14.96 9.77
N LEU A 571 -18.49 -14.30 10.88
CA LEU A 571 -17.13 -13.89 11.24
C LEU A 571 -16.22 -15.11 11.40
N LEU A 572 -16.64 -16.10 12.20
CA LEU A 572 -15.88 -17.33 12.42
C LEU A 572 -15.61 -18.07 11.11
N LYS A 573 -16.65 -18.25 10.28
CA LYS A 573 -16.53 -18.91 8.97
C LYS A 573 -15.62 -18.13 8.02
N GLY A 574 -15.70 -16.80 8.00
CA GLY A 574 -14.84 -15.95 7.18
C GLY A 574 -13.36 -16.04 7.57
N GLU A 575 -13.08 -16.09 8.87
CA GLU A 575 -11.72 -16.18 9.40
C GLU A 575 -11.10 -17.57 9.19
N ASP A 576 -11.89 -18.64 9.23
CA ASP A 576 -11.40 -19.98 8.87
C ASP A 576 -11.03 -20.08 7.37
N ILE A 577 -11.78 -19.42 6.50
CA ILE A 577 -11.43 -19.31 5.07
C ILE A 577 -10.15 -18.47 4.88
N ILE A 578 -10.05 -17.33 5.57
CA ILE A 578 -8.84 -16.49 5.50
C ILE A 578 -7.61 -17.28 5.99
N ARG A 579 -7.73 -17.98 7.11
CA ARG A 579 -6.63 -18.77 7.70
C ARG A 579 -6.22 -19.92 6.80
N SER A 580 -7.17 -20.69 6.28
CA SER A 580 -6.84 -21.77 5.35
C SER A 580 -6.09 -21.24 4.12
N PHE A 581 -6.40 -20.01 3.66
CA PHE A 581 -5.69 -19.36 2.56
C PHE A 581 -4.28 -18.93 2.92
N GLU A 582 -4.10 -18.40 4.13
CA GLU A 582 -2.79 -18.02 4.65
C GLU A 582 -1.89 -19.22 4.95
N ALA A 583 -2.46 -20.36 5.36
CA ALA A 583 -1.72 -21.59 5.64
C ALA A 583 -1.34 -22.36 4.36
N ASN A 584 -2.21 -22.38 3.34
CA ASN A 584 -2.00 -23.13 2.10
C ASN A 584 -1.28 -22.30 1.02
N THR A 585 -0.18 -21.63 1.36
CA THR A 585 0.57 -20.86 0.35
C THR A 585 1.17 -21.72 -0.77
N GLU A 586 1.33 -23.03 -0.55
CA GLU A 586 2.03 -23.94 -1.47
C GLU A 586 1.18 -25.13 -2.00
N ASN A 587 0.08 -25.52 -1.34
CA ASN A 587 -0.75 -26.65 -1.77
C ASN A 587 -2.01 -26.21 -2.53
N GLU A 588 -2.26 -26.81 -3.69
CA GLU A 588 -3.24 -26.34 -4.67
C GLU A 588 -4.71 -26.66 -4.34
N GLU A 589 -4.98 -27.56 -3.39
CA GLU A 589 -6.35 -27.95 -3.06
C GLU A 589 -6.89 -27.12 -1.88
N PHE A 590 -7.61 -26.07 -2.23
CA PHE A 590 -8.36 -25.27 -1.27
C PHE A 590 -9.68 -25.97 -0.94
N ALA A 591 -9.95 -26.19 0.35
CA ALA A 591 -11.17 -26.87 0.79
C ALA A 591 -12.46 -26.10 0.45
N PHE A 592 -12.37 -24.78 0.19
CA PHE A 592 -13.51 -23.92 -0.12
C PHE A 592 -13.61 -23.56 -1.61
N ASN A 593 -14.79 -23.80 -2.18
CA ASN A 593 -15.09 -23.40 -3.55
C ASN A 593 -15.31 -21.88 -3.63
N GLU A 594 -15.06 -21.29 -4.80
CA GLU A 594 -15.27 -19.86 -5.03
C GLU A 594 -16.75 -19.46 -4.80
N SER A 595 -17.69 -20.34 -5.15
CA SER A 595 -19.12 -20.15 -4.87
C SER A 595 -19.40 -19.97 -3.38
N ASP A 596 -18.77 -20.76 -2.52
CA ASP A 596 -19.03 -20.73 -1.07
C ASP A 596 -18.55 -19.41 -0.46
N ILE A 597 -17.44 -18.87 -0.99
CA ILE A 597 -16.89 -17.59 -0.56
C ILE A 597 -17.80 -16.45 -1.02
N LEU A 598 -18.30 -16.48 -2.26
CA LEU A 598 -19.23 -15.48 -2.77
C LEU A 598 -20.55 -15.49 -1.98
N THR A 599 -21.12 -16.67 -1.71
CA THR A 599 -22.31 -16.80 -0.87
C THR A 599 -22.06 -16.25 0.54
N LEU A 600 -20.89 -16.54 1.13
CA LEU A 600 -20.54 -15.99 2.44
C LEU A 600 -20.45 -14.45 2.41
N LEU A 601 -19.83 -13.87 1.38
CA LEU A 601 -19.70 -12.42 1.22
C LEU A 601 -21.07 -11.73 1.06
N GLU A 602 -22.00 -12.37 0.35
CA GLU A 602 -23.38 -11.89 0.19
C GLU A 602 -24.15 -11.98 1.52
N GLU A 603 -24.07 -13.12 2.22
CA GLU A 603 -24.70 -13.27 3.54
C GLU A 603 -24.17 -12.26 4.55
N MET A 604 -22.87 -11.99 4.55
CA MET A 604 -22.25 -10.94 5.35
C MET A 604 -22.86 -9.58 5.02
N GLN A 605 -23.02 -9.24 3.73
CA GLN A 605 -23.66 -7.99 3.34
C GLN A 605 -25.10 -7.89 3.84
N THR A 606 -25.90 -8.95 3.65
CA THR A 606 -27.30 -8.99 4.08
C THR A 606 -27.41 -8.80 5.59
N VAL A 607 -26.63 -9.54 6.39
CA VAL A 607 -26.65 -9.42 7.86
C VAL A 607 -26.16 -8.04 8.31
N GLY A 608 -25.12 -7.49 7.69
CA GLY A 608 -24.65 -6.13 7.97
C GLY A 608 -25.74 -5.07 7.72
N ASN A 609 -26.52 -5.21 6.65
CA ASN A 609 -27.64 -4.33 6.35
C ASN A 609 -28.80 -4.50 7.36
N SER A 610 -29.11 -5.73 7.75
CA SER A 610 -30.13 -6.01 8.78
C SER A 610 -29.73 -5.46 10.16
N LEU A 611 -28.45 -5.56 10.54
CA LEU A 611 -27.94 -4.95 11.78
C LEU A 611 -28.11 -3.42 11.75
N ARG A 612 -27.80 -2.76 10.62
CA ARG A 612 -28.01 -1.32 10.46
C ARG A 612 -29.48 -0.91 10.54
N LEU A 613 -30.38 -1.68 9.95
CA LEU A 613 -31.82 -1.45 10.08
C LEU A 613 -32.28 -1.62 11.53
N SER A 614 -31.82 -2.68 12.21
CA SER A 614 -32.13 -2.92 13.61
C SER A 614 -31.66 -1.77 14.52
N MET A 615 -30.48 -1.18 14.27
CA MET A 615 -30.03 0.02 14.99
C MET A 615 -31.01 1.21 14.87
N ARG A 616 -31.65 1.37 13.71
CA ARG A 616 -32.63 2.46 13.48
C ARG A 616 -33.96 2.18 14.18
N GLU A 617 -34.34 0.91 14.28
CA GLU A 617 -35.61 0.47 14.88
C GLU A 617 -35.58 0.43 16.41
N LEU A 618 -34.39 0.41 17.03
CA LEU A 618 -34.28 0.42 18.49
C LEU A 618 -34.85 1.71 19.10
N THR A 619 -35.81 1.55 20.01
CA THR A 619 -36.43 2.59 20.84
C THR A 619 -36.42 2.13 22.32
N GLY A 620 -36.42 3.07 23.27
CA GLY A 620 -36.43 2.80 24.72
C GLY A 620 -35.07 2.94 25.42
N ASP A 621 -35.06 2.75 26.74
CA ASP A 621 -33.95 3.12 27.63
C ASP A 621 -32.71 2.20 27.49
N ASP A 622 -32.89 0.93 27.09
CA ASP A 622 -31.79 -0.02 26.81
C ASP A 622 -31.08 0.22 25.45
N LYS A 623 -31.46 1.28 24.72
CA LYS A 623 -31.04 1.50 23.33
C LYS A 623 -29.54 1.73 23.20
N LYS A 624 -28.89 2.48 24.10
CA LYS A 624 -27.47 2.81 23.95
C LYS A 624 -26.59 1.56 23.95
N GLN A 625 -26.71 0.72 24.98
CA GLN A 625 -25.92 -0.50 25.08
C GLN A 625 -26.17 -1.44 23.91
N ARG A 626 -27.44 -1.58 23.47
CA ARG A 626 -27.79 -2.42 22.32
C ARG A 626 -27.25 -1.87 21.00
N VAL A 627 -27.30 -0.55 20.80
CA VAL A 627 -26.73 0.11 19.61
C VAL A 627 -25.23 -0.08 19.57
N ASP A 628 -24.52 0.12 20.69
CA ASP A 628 -23.07 -0.06 20.75
C ASP A 628 -22.67 -1.50 20.37
N SER A 629 -23.35 -2.51 20.92
CA SER A 629 -23.09 -3.90 20.58
C SER A 629 -23.48 -4.28 19.13
N ILE A 630 -24.57 -3.74 18.59
CA ILE A 630 -24.93 -3.96 17.17
C ILE A 630 -23.93 -3.28 16.24
N LEU A 631 -23.45 -2.07 16.60
CA LEU A 631 -22.46 -1.33 15.84
C LEU A 631 -21.12 -2.06 15.84
N ALA A 632 -20.69 -2.59 16.98
CA ALA A 632 -19.50 -3.43 17.11
C ALA A 632 -19.61 -4.65 16.17
N ALA A 633 -20.74 -5.37 16.21
CA ALA A 633 -20.98 -6.52 15.35
C ALA A 633 -20.96 -6.17 13.85
N ALA A 634 -21.60 -5.06 13.46
CA ALA A 634 -21.62 -4.59 12.08
C ALA A 634 -20.23 -4.18 11.60
N LYS A 635 -19.43 -3.52 12.45
CA LYS A 635 -18.06 -3.10 12.13
C LYS A 635 -17.15 -4.28 11.88
N SER A 636 -17.10 -5.25 12.80
CA SER A 636 -16.28 -6.46 12.65
C SER A 636 -16.65 -7.23 11.39
N LEU A 637 -17.95 -7.32 11.09
CA LEU A 637 -18.43 -8.03 9.91
C LEU A 637 -18.00 -7.35 8.60
N VAL A 638 -18.03 -6.02 8.53
CA VAL A 638 -17.49 -5.28 7.38
C VAL A 638 -15.99 -5.51 7.23
N GLU A 639 -15.25 -5.48 8.34
CA GLU A 639 -13.80 -5.69 8.33
C GLU A 639 -13.40 -7.08 7.82
N THR A 640 -13.98 -8.15 8.37
CA THR A 640 -13.73 -9.53 7.91
C THR A 640 -14.18 -9.72 6.46
N ARG A 641 -15.29 -9.09 6.03
CA ARG A 641 -15.73 -9.14 4.63
C ARG A 641 -14.70 -8.51 3.68
N LEU A 642 -14.12 -7.36 4.05
CA LEU A 642 -13.07 -6.70 3.26
C LEU A 642 -11.81 -7.57 3.19
N ARG A 643 -11.42 -8.21 4.29
CA ARG A 643 -10.30 -9.16 4.32
C ARG A 643 -10.56 -10.36 3.42
N LEU A 644 -11.74 -10.96 3.50
CA LEU A 644 -12.14 -12.09 2.67
C LEU A 644 -12.17 -11.73 1.18
N ASN A 645 -12.69 -10.55 0.81
CA ASN A 645 -12.59 -10.03 -0.55
C ASN A 645 -11.13 -9.90 -1.02
N SER A 646 -10.23 -9.42 -0.15
CA SER A 646 -8.80 -9.33 -0.48
C SER A 646 -8.17 -10.70 -0.78
N VAL A 647 -8.64 -11.75 -0.10
CA VAL A 647 -8.20 -13.13 -0.30
C VAL A 647 -8.67 -13.65 -1.66
N VAL A 648 -9.95 -13.43 -2.01
CA VAL A 648 -10.50 -13.80 -3.33
C VAL A 648 -9.73 -13.11 -4.45
N VAL A 649 -9.48 -11.81 -4.34
CA VAL A 649 -8.73 -11.04 -5.33
C VAL A 649 -7.31 -11.61 -5.51
N ARG A 650 -6.63 -11.94 -4.40
CA ARG A 650 -5.29 -12.56 -4.44
C ARG A 650 -5.32 -13.95 -5.08
N ARG A 651 -6.32 -14.76 -4.78
CA ARG A 651 -6.51 -16.10 -5.38
C ARG A 651 -6.72 -15.99 -6.89
N ASN A 652 -7.59 -15.08 -7.32
CA ASN A 652 -7.90 -14.91 -8.75
C ASN A 652 -6.69 -14.39 -9.53
N ALA A 653 -5.91 -13.48 -8.94
CA ALA A 653 -4.64 -13.05 -9.52
C ALA A 653 -3.62 -14.20 -9.67
N LYS A 654 -3.46 -15.06 -8.65
CA LYS A 654 -2.61 -16.26 -8.73
C LYS A 654 -3.09 -17.24 -9.81
N ASN A 655 -4.40 -17.48 -9.90
CA ASN A 655 -4.99 -18.36 -10.90
C ASN A 655 -4.78 -17.83 -12.32
N GLU A 656 -4.92 -16.51 -12.54
CA GLU A 656 -4.61 -15.89 -13.83
C GLU A 656 -3.13 -16.01 -14.18
N GLN A 657 -2.23 -15.80 -13.22
CA GLN A 657 -0.79 -15.98 -13.42
C GLN A 657 -0.46 -17.43 -13.80
N LYS A 658 -1.05 -18.41 -13.11
CA LYS A 658 -0.88 -19.83 -13.44
C LYS A 658 -1.41 -20.17 -14.83
N LYS A 659 -2.57 -19.63 -15.22
CA LYS A 659 -3.12 -19.81 -16.57
C LYS A 659 -2.17 -19.27 -17.65
N ARG A 660 -1.51 -18.13 -17.39
CA ARG A 660 -0.50 -17.57 -18.32
C ARG A 660 0.71 -18.50 -18.43
N LEU A 661 1.24 -19.00 -17.32
CA LEU A 661 2.36 -19.94 -17.32
C LEU A 661 2.04 -21.24 -18.08
N ILE A 662 0.83 -21.78 -17.93
CA ILE A 662 0.41 -22.99 -18.68
C ILE A 662 0.33 -22.70 -20.19
N ILE A 663 -0.14 -21.53 -20.59
CA ILE A 663 -0.19 -21.14 -22.01
C ILE A 663 1.22 -21.02 -22.58
N ASP A 664 2.16 -20.48 -21.82
CA ASP A 664 3.57 -20.36 -22.24
C ASP A 664 4.27 -21.73 -22.30
N GLU A 665 3.97 -22.65 -21.38
CA GLU A 665 4.52 -24.02 -21.38
C GLU A 665 3.89 -24.95 -22.43
N SER A 666 2.64 -24.70 -22.82
CA SER A 666 1.93 -25.49 -23.85
C SER A 666 2.12 -24.96 -25.28
N GLY A 667 2.92 -23.90 -25.44
CA GLY A 667 3.17 -23.21 -26.72
C GLY A 667 3.97 -23.98 -27.78
N ASP A 668 4.35 -25.24 -27.57
CA ASP A 668 5.21 -25.99 -28.50
C ASP A 668 4.46 -26.87 -29.53
N VAL A 669 3.14 -26.70 -29.71
CA VAL A 669 2.38 -27.47 -30.72
C VAL A 669 1.37 -26.59 -31.46
N LEU A 670 1.84 -25.78 -32.41
CA LEU A 670 1.18 -25.54 -33.71
C LEU A 670 1.92 -24.48 -34.55
N THR A 671 2.99 -24.90 -35.23
CA THR A 671 3.42 -24.30 -36.50
C THR A 671 3.72 -25.39 -37.54
N GLN A 672 2.67 -26.08 -37.98
CA GLN A 672 2.66 -26.61 -39.35
C GLN A 672 2.08 -25.54 -40.27
N SER A 673 2.95 -24.72 -40.86
CA SER A 673 2.64 -24.02 -42.10
C SER A 673 3.84 -24.10 -43.04
N HIS A 674 3.56 -24.70 -44.19
CA HIS A 674 4.45 -25.05 -45.27
C HIS A 674 5.18 -23.87 -45.93
N ASN A 675 6.36 -24.21 -46.48
CA ASN A 675 7.06 -23.65 -47.65
C ASN A 675 8.08 -22.51 -47.43
N ALA A 676 9.36 -22.90 -47.40
CA ALA A 676 10.47 -22.12 -47.94
C ALA A 676 11.35 -23.03 -48.83
N PRO A 677 11.74 -22.61 -50.05
CA PRO A 677 12.64 -23.38 -50.88
C PRO A 677 14.12 -23.01 -50.63
N ALA A 678 14.96 -24.00 -50.90
CA ALA A 678 16.39 -24.05 -50.72
C ALA A 678 17.18 -22.95 -51.48
N SER A 679 18.28 -22.49 -50.87
CA SER A 679 19.43 -21.96 -51.61
C SER A 679 20.74 -22.42 -50.97
N GLN A 680 21.54 -23.09 -51.79
CA GLN A 680 22.92 -23.53 -51.56
C GLN A 680 23.92 -22.39 -51.80
N ASN A 681 25.18 -22.67 -51.45
CA ASN A 681 26.45 -21.98 -51.79
C ASN A 681 26.88 -20.90 -50.79
N ALA A 682 28.16 -20.72 -50.45
CA ALA A 682 29.40 -21.47 -50.65
C ALA A 682 30.44 -20.78 -49.74
N ALA A 683 31.36 -21.56 -49.17
CA ALA A 683 32.51 -21.05 -48.40
C ALA A 683 33.51 -20.30 -49.29
N PRO A 684 34.35 -19.42 -48.69
CA PRO A 684 35.74 -19.39 -49.11
C PRO A 684 36.74 -19.44 -47.95
N LYS A 685 37.81 -20.21 -48.23
CA LYS A 685 39.10 -20.27 -47.53
C LYS A 685 40.01 -19.10 -47.94
N ARG A 686 41.02 -18.82 -47.09
CA ARG A 686 42.30 -18.06 -47.25
C ARG A 686 42.33 -16.73 -46.49
N ALA A 687 43.43 -16.30 -45.87
CA ALA A 687 44.80 -16.81 -45.75
C ALA A 687 45.46 -16.20 -44.51
N GLN A 688 46.38 -16.95 -43.91
CA GLN A 688 47.38 -16.45 -42.96
C GLN A 688 48.36 -15.53 -43.70
N GLN A 689 48.65 -14.36 -43.15
CA GLN A 689 49.80 -13.56 -43.56
C GLN A 689 50.51 -13.00 -42.33
N THR A 690 51.62 -13.65 -42.00
CA THR A 690 52.69 -13.23 -41.12
C THR A 690 53.24 -11.87 -41.59
N ARG A 691 53.48 -10.91 -40.68
CA ARG A 691 54.33 -9.77 -41.00
C ARG A 691 55.25 -9.41 -39.84
N GLU A 692 56.50 -9.28 -40.23
CA GLU A 692 57.71 -9.15 -39.44
C GLU A 692 57.88 -7.76 -38.83
N THR A 693 58.62 -7.76 -37.74
CA THR A 693 59.25 -6.63 -37.06
C THR A 693 60.14 -5.80 -37.97
N THR A 694 60.03 -4.47 -37.90
CA THR A 694 61.16 -3.59 -38.26
C THR A 694 61.21 -2.40 -37.32
N THR A 695 62.30 -2.36 -36.55
CA THR A 695 62.71 -1.30 -35.65
C THR A 695 63.37 -0.18 -36.45
N GLU A 696 62.80 1.02 -36.44
CA GLU A 696 63.50 2.23 -36.91
C GLU A 696 63.64 3.28 -35.80
N LYS A 697 64.91 3.58 -35.51
CA LYS A 697 65.39 4.68 -34.69
C LYS A 697 65.10 6.01 -35.39
N SER A 698 64.37 6.91 -34.74
CA SER A 698 64.34 8.32 -35.13
C SER A 698 64.98 9.22 -34.07
N LYS A 699 65.67 10.23 -34.59
CA LYS A 699 66.71 11.05 -33.97
C LYS A 699 66.13 12.17 -33.11
N SER A 700 66.88 12.53 -32.07
CA SER A 700 66.66 13.72 -31.26
C SER A 700 66.78 15.00 -32.08
N ALA A 701 65.76 15.85 -32.04
CA ALA A 701 65.86 17.26 -32.42
C ALA A 701 65.63 18.13 -31.17
N LYS A 702 66.58 19.04 -30.93
CA LYS A 702 66.57 20.03 -29.84
C LYS A 702 65.40 21.00 -30.04
N ILE A 703 64.51 21.07 -29.05
CA ILE A 703 63.42 22.04 -29.00
C ILE A 703 63.94 23.32 -28.30
N ALA A 704 63.90 24.43 -29.04
CA ALA A 704 64.12 25.77 -28.53
C ALA A 704 62.95 26.22 -27.66
N LYS A 705 63.23 26.92 -26.56
CA LYS A 705 62.24 27.50 -25.64
C LYS A 705 61.69 28.82 -26.22
N PRO A 706 60.37 28.97 -26.44
CA PRO A 706 59.74 30.28 -26.49
C PRO A 706 59.20 30.64 -25.11
N SER A 707 59.69 31.72 -24.54
CA SER A 707 59.08 32.38 -23.38
C SER A 707 57.86 33.16 -23.84
N VAL A 708 56.67 32.58 -23.67
CA VAL A 708 55.40 33.28 -23.89
C VAL A 708 54.97 33.88 -22.56
N ALA A 709 55.03 35.21 -22.47
CA ALA A 709 54.47 35.96 -21.35
C ALA A 709 52.94 35.90 -21.44
N PHE A 710 52.33 35.02 -20.64
CA PHE A 710 50.89 34.95 -20.47
C PHE A 710 50.40 36.19 -19.71
N LYS A 711 49.64 37.06 -20.39
CA LYS A 711 48.83 38.07 -19.71
C LYS A 711 47.66 37.35 -19.05
N PHE A 712 47.68 37.30 -17.71
CA PHE A 712 46.64 36.69 -16.91
C PHE A 712 45.42 37.62 -16.87
N ASP A 713 44.33 37.21 -17.50
CA ASP A 713 43.06 37.91 -17.45
C ASP A 713 42.41 37.72 -16.08
N TRP A 714 42.29 38.82 -15.33
CA TRP A 714 41.86 38.84 -13.93
C TRP A 714 40.44 38.30 -13.70
N TRP A 715 39.58 38.35 -14.72
CA TRP A 715 38.22 37.79 -14.66
C TRP A 715 38.23 36.25 -14.60
N LEU A 716 39.25 35.60 -15.19
CA LEU A 716 39.38 34.14 -15.20
C LEU A 716 39.71 33.59 -13.81
N ILE A 717 40.44 34.36 -13.00
CA ILE A 717 40.70 34.06 -11.58
C ILE A 717 39.39 34.15 -10.78
N GLY A 718 38.56 35.16 -11.06
CA GLY A 718 37.24 35.29 -10.45
C GLY A 718 36.34 34.10 -10.75
N LEU A 719 36.33 33.62 -12.00
CA LEU A 719 35.53 32.47 -12.41
C LEU A 719 36.02 31.16 -11.77
N MET A 720 37.35 30.96 -11.69
CA MET A 720 37.94 29.83 -10.95
C MET A 720 37.59 29.85 -9.46
N ALA A 721 37.58 31.03 -8.82
CA ALA A 721 37.19 31.16 -7.42
C ALA A 721 35.72 30.77 -7.18
N VAL A 722 34.81 31.15 -8.08
CA VAL A 722 33.39 30.76 -8.01
C VAL A 722 33.23 29.25 -8.19
N VAL A 723 33.96 28.62 -9.13
CA VAL A 723 33.93 27.16 -9.31
C VAL A 723 34.46 26.43 -8.08
N VAL A 724 35.54 26.91 -7.46
CA VAL A 724 36.08 26.31 -6.22
C VAL A 724 35.09 26.45 -5.06
N ILE A 725 34.40 27.59 -4.92
CA ILE A 725 33.36 27.79 -3.90
C ILE A 725 32.17 26.86 -4.17
N PHE A 726 31.75 26.71 -5.43
CA PHE A 726 30.61 25.86 -5.79
C PHE A 726 30.91 24.37 -5.60
N VAL A 727 32.11 23.92 -6.00
CA VAL A 727 32.57 22.54 -5.77
C VAL A 727 32.79 22.26 -4.29
N GLY A 728 33.35 23.23 -3.53
CA GLY A 728 33.50 23.12 -2.08
C GLY A 728 32.15 23.09 -1.36
N GLY A 729 31.19 23.90 -1.79
CA GLY A 729 29.82 23.91 -1.29
C GLY A 729 29.07 22.61 -1.61
N TRP A 730 29.24 22.08 -2.82
CA TRP A 730 28.68 20.78 -3.21
C TRP A 730 29.29 19.63 -2.42
N PHE A 731 30.61 19.63 -2.21
CA PHE A 731 31.28 18.59 -1.43
C PHE A 731 30.83 18.64 0.03
N ALA A 732 30.80 19.84 0.65
CA ALA A 732 30.30 20.05 2.00
C ALA A 732 28.82 19.63 2.15
N PHE A 733 27.98 19.94 1.15
CA PHE A 733 26.57 19.55 1.12
C PHE A 733 26.41 18.03 0.95
N SER A 734 27.17 17.39 0.07
CA SER A 734 27.13 15.93 -0.14
C SER A 734 27.66 15.14 1.05
N SER A 735 28.61 15.69 1.82
CA SER A 735 29.03 15.12 3.11
C SER A 735 28.02 15.40 4.23
N SER A 736 27.21 16.46 4.10
CA SER A 736 26.16 16.83 5.05
C SER A 736 24.85 16.07 4.85
N THR A 737 24.60 15.46 3.70
CA THR A 737 23.39 14.64 3.45
C THR A 737 23.50 13.21 3.98
N GLY A 738 24.63 12.85 4.60
CA GLY A 738 24.71 11.81 5.62
C GLY A 738 24.13 12.29 6.96
N GLU A 739 23.14 13.19 6.96
CA GLU A 739 22.38 13.51 8.17
C GLU A 739 21.79 12.20 8.69
N GLU A 740 22.37 11.74 9.80
CA GLU A 740 21.82 10.67 10.60
C GLU A 740 20.31 10.93 10.71
N THR A 741 19.50 9.97 10.25
CA THR A 741 18.03 10.03 10.36
C THR A 741 17.69 10.63 11.72
N PRO A 742 16.89 11.71 11.78
CA PRO A 742 16.71 12.48 13.01
C PRO A 742 16.37 11.52 14.12
N ILE A 743 17.33 11.40 15.03
CA ILE A 743 17.25 10.52 16.18
C ILE A 743 15.93 10.89 16.88
N SER A 744 15.04 9.91 17.06
CA SER A 744 13.77 10.13 17.76
C SER A 744 14.05 10.91 19.05
N LYS A 745 13.18 11.85 19.43
CA LYS A 745 13.36 12.68 20.64
C LYS A 745 13.56 11.84 21.91
N ASP A 746 13.16 10.58 21.87
CA ASP A 746 13.26 9.62 22.98
C ASP A 746 14.58 8.82 22.98
N VAL A 747 15.48 9.07 22.03
CA VAL A 747 16.76 8.37 21.92
C VAL A 747 17.90 9.26 22.39
N GLN A 748 18.54 8.88 23.49
CA GLN A 748 19.69 9.58 24.06
C GLN A 748 20.99 8.85 23.70
N THR A 749 21.95 9.55 23.10
CA THR A 749 23.28 9.00 22.82
C THR A 749 24.14 9.05 24.09
N LEU A 750 24.69 7.92 24.50
CA LEU A 750 25.64 7.83 25.61
C LEU A 750 27.08 7.84 25.08
N ASN A 751 28.01 8.39 25.87
CA ASN A 751 29.42 8.33 25.54
C ASN A 751 29.93 6.87 25.72
N PRO A 752 30.40 6.20 24.64
CA PRO A 752 30.89 4.83 24.74
C PRO A 752 32.02 4.65 25.75
N GLN A 753 32.88 5.67 25.90
CA GLN A 753 34.01 5.64 26.83
C GLN A 753 33.59 5.66 28.30
N SER A 754 32.37 6.11 28.61
CA SER A 754 31.83 6.05 29.98
C SER A 754 31.21 4.70 30.36
N LEU A 755 31.06 3.79 29.39
CA LEU A 755 30.55 2.44 29.63
C LEU A 755 31.70 1.48 29.94
N ILE A 756 31.41 0.46 30.75
CA ILE A 756 32.39 -0.61 31.04
C ILE A 756 32.59 -1.43 29.76
N GLY A 757 33.85 -1.56 29.30
CA GLY A 757 34.16 -2.10 27.97
C GLY A 757 34.02 -1.06 26.84
N GLY A 758 34.16 0.22 27.17
CA GLY A 758 34.03 1.31 26.19
C GLY A 758 35.05 1.28 25.05
N GLU A 759 36.16 0.54 25.18
CA GLU A 759 37.13 0.36 24.09
C GLU A 759 36.63 -0.57 22.99
N GLU A 760 35.66 -1.43 23.30
CA GLU A 760 35.03 -2.37 22.38
C GLU A 760 33.66 -1.88 21.88
N ILE A 761 33.12 -0.80 22.45
CA ILE A 761 31.85 -0.19 22.05
C ILE A 761 32.14 1.01 21.13
N ALA A 762 31.66 0.93 19.89
CA ALA A 762 31.75 2.02 18.92
C ALA A 762 30.73 3.13 19.18
N SER A 763 29.49 2.77 19.55
CA SER A 763 28.45 3.73 19.90
C SER A 763 27.46 3.14 20.89
N ALA A 764 26.80 3.96 21.71
CA ALA A 764 25.76 3.53 22.62
C ALA A 764 24.58 4.50 22.59
N LYS A 765 23.36 3.96 22.50
CA LYS A 765 22.11 4.73 22.46
C LYS A 765 21.11 4.13 23.42
N VAL A 766 20.38 4.97 24.15
CA VAL A 766 19.29 4.57 25.02
C VAL A 766 17.99 4.91 24.32
N ASN A 767 17.07 3.95 24.24
CA ASN A 767 15.71 4.16 23.76
C ASN A 767 14.74 3.64 24.82
N LYS A 768 14.03 4.56 25.50
CA LYS A 768 13.18 4.25 26.66
C LYS A 768 13.96 3.49 27.75
N GLN A 769 13.64 2.22 27.98
CA GLN A 769 14.27 1.35 28.98
C GLN A 769 15.25 0.36 28.35
N MET A 770 15.69 0.59 27.11
CA MET A 770 16.60 -0.30 26.39
C MET A 770 17.92 0.41 26.06
N LEU A 771 19.04 -0.21 26.43
CA LEU A 771 20.38 0.23 26.05
C LEU A 771 20.84 -0.56 24.82
N ILE A 772 21.11 0.14 23.72
CA ILE A 772 21.62 -0.43 22.48
C ILE A 772 23.08 -0.03 22.32
N CYS A 773 23.98 -1.02 22.32
CA CYS A 773 25.41 -0.83 22.13
C CYS A 773 25.85 -1.39 20.78
N VAL A 774 26.50 -0.58 19.94
CA VAL A 774 27.15 -1.06 18.71
C VAL A 774 28.62 -1.31 19.01
N VAL A 775 29.10 -2.52 18.80
CA VAL A 775 30.48 -2.91 19.08
C VAL A 775 31.40 -2.78 17.86
N ASN A 776 32.70 -2.60 18.11
CA ASN A 776 33.72 -2.61 17.07
C ASN A 776 34.29 -4.02 16.84
N ASP A 777 35.20 -4.15 15.87
CA ASP A 777 35.74 -5.44 15.45
C ASP A 777 36.61 -6.12 16.53
N LYS A 778 37.09 -5.37 17.54
CA LYS A 778 37.80 -5.95 18.69
C LYS A 778 36.90 -6.87 19.51
N TRP A 779 35.59 -6.60 19.55
CA TRP A 779 34.63 -7.48 20.21
C TRP A 779 34.67 -8.91 19.68
N LYS A 780 34.87 -9.09 18.36
CA LYS A 780 34.98 -10.42 17.75
C LYS A 780 36.21 -11.19 18.24
N THR A 781 37.29 -10.47 18.54
CA THR A 781 38.55 -11.04 19.03
C THR A 781 38.54 -11.38 20.53
N LEU A 782 37.54 -10.92 21.28
CA LEU A 782 37.40 -11.27 22.70
C LEU A 782 37.01 -12.74 22.88
N THR A 783 37.56 -13.37 23.90
CA THR A 783 37.13 -14.70 24.36
C THR A 783 35.68 -14.64 24.86
N GLU A 784 34.94 -15.74 24.79
CA GLU A 784 33.55 -15.79 25.27
C GLU A 784 33.43 -15.36 26.73
N ASP A 785 34.39 -15.74 27.58
CA ASP A 785 34.40 -15.36 28.99
C ASP A 785 34.50 -13.84 29.16
N LYS A 786 35.33 -13.18 28.34
CA LYS A 786 35.46 -11.72 28.39
C LYS A 786 34.23 -11.01 27.83
N LYS A 787 33.59 -11.58 26.80
CA LYS A 787 32.27 -11.10 26.31
C LYS A 787 31.20 -11.20 27.40
N LYS A 788 31.13 -12.34 28.12
CA LYS A 788 30.21 -12.54 29.25
C LYS A 788 30.50 -11.58 30.41
N GLU A 789 31.77 -11.35 30.73
CA GLU A 789 32.19 -10.39 31.75
C GLU A 789 31.75 -8.96 31.40
N ASN A 790 32.04 -8.51 30.18
CA ASN A 790 31.64 -7.18 29.70
C ASN A 790 30.12 -7.02 29.68
N LEU A 791 29.38 -8.05 29.26
CA LEU A 791 27.92 -8.03 29.22
C LEU A 791 27.30 -8.00 30.62
N ARG A 792 27.87 -8.72 31.59
CA ARG A 792 27.46 -8.62 33.01
C ARG A 792 27.74 -7.24 33.59
N ALA A 793 28.88 -6.63 33.23
CA ALA A 793 29.21 -5.30 33.67
C ALA A 793 28.25 -4.23 33.10
N LEU A 794 27.91 -4.34 31.81
CA LEU A 794 26.86 -3.54 31.19
C LEU A 794 25.50 -3.75 31.86
N MET A 795 25.16 -4.99 32.24
CA MET A 795 23.92 -5.29 32.97
C MET A 795 23.88 -4.63 34.35
N ASN A 796 25.00 -4.60 35.09
CA ASN A 796 25.07 -3.88 36.35
C ASN A 796 24.90 -2.37 36.15
N TYR A 797 25.58 -1.80 35.15
CA TYR A 797 25.38 -0.40 34.76
C TYR A 797 23.92 -0.09 34.41
N SER A 798 23.23 -1.00 33.71
CA SER A 798 21.82 -0.81 33.39
C SER A 798 20.89 -0.85 34.60
N LYS A 799 21.21 -1.65 35.64
CA LYS A 799 20.43 -1.65 36.89
C LYS A 799 20.51 -0.30 37.59
N ASP A 800 21.71 0.28 37.64
CA ASP A 800 21.93 1.59 38.26
C ASP A 800 21.21 2.73 37.50
N ASN A 801 21.07 2.57 36.18
CA ASN A 801 20.44 3.56 35.29
C ASN A 801 19.01 3.22 34.86
N LYS A 802 18.40 2.17 35.45
CA LYS A 802 17.01 1.71 35.19
C LYS A 802 16.70 1.30 33.75
N PHE A 803 17.61 0.59 33.07
CA PHE A 803 17.31 -0.07 31.79
C PHE A 803 16.94 -1.55 32.04
N ASP A 804 15.89 -2.03 31.38
CA ASP A 804 15.34 -3.38 31.54
C ASP A 804 16.03 -4.40 30.61
N ALA A 805 16.59 -3.91 29.49
CA ALA A 805 17.24 -4.74 28.48
C ALA A 805 18.44 -4.04 27.83
N ILE A 806 19.42 -4.84 27.43
CA ILE A 806 20.62 -4.44 26.71
C ILE A 806 20.74 -5.28 25.44
N ILE A 807 20.84 -4.60 24.30
CA ILE A 807 21.11 -5.25 23.01
C ILE A 807 22.49 -4.80 22.54
N VAL A 808 23.36 -5.76 22.25
CA VAL A 808 24.67 -5.52 21.67
C VAL A 808 24.64 -5.93 20.21
N MET A 809 24.95 -5.01 19.31
CA MET A 809 24.90 -5.21 17.86
C MET A 809 26.27 -5.00 17.21
N SER A 810 26.53 -5.72 16.12
CA SER A 810 27.68 -5.45 15.26
C SER A 810 27.48 -4.17 14.46
N LYS A 811 28.54 -3.63 13.83
CA LYS A 811 28.44 -2.50 12.88
C LYS A 811 27.50 -2.77 11.70
N ASN A 812 27.21 -4.05 11.40
CA ASN A 812 26.31 -4.46 10.33
C ASN A 812 24.84 -4.57 10.79
N GLY A 813 24.56 -4.34 12.07
CA GLY A 813 23.21 -4.43 12.65
C GLY A 813 22.81 -5.84 13.10
N GLU A 814 23.71 -6.82 13.06
CA GLU A 814 23.48 -8.16 13.60
C GLU A 814 23.54 -8.12 15.13
N VAL A 815 22.59 -8.77 15.82
CA VAL A 815 22.66 -8.90 17.28
C VAL A 815 23.75 -9.90 17.62
N VAL A 816 24.71 -9.49 18.45
CA VAL A 816 25.83 -10.34 18.89
C VAL A 816 25.68 -10.76 20.35
N ALA A 817 24.89 -10.03 21.13
CA ALA A 817 24.51 -10.42 22.48
C ALA A 817 23.25 -9.70 22.94
N ASN A 818 22.50 -10.33 23.84
CA ASN A 818 21.36 -9.74 24.52
C ASN A 818 21.42 -10.06 26.02
N ALA A 819 21.15 -9.06 26.85
CA ALA A 819 21.03 -9.24 28.28
C ALA A 819 19.78 -8.54 28.81
N SER A 820 19.04 -9.24 29.66
CA SER A 820 17.92 -8.71 30.44
C SER A 820 18.09 -9.11 31.90
N ALA A 821 17.24 -8.57 32.78
CA ALA A 821 17.24 -8.96 34.19
C ALA A 821 17.07 -10.47 34.41
N LYS A 822 16.46 -11.19 33.46
CA LYS A 822 16.17 -12.63 33.55
C LYS A 822 17.22 -13.50 32.88
N GLU A 823 17.91 -13.01 31.85
CA GLU A 823 18.71 -13.86 30.99
C GLU A 823 19.84 -13.11 30.28
N VAL A 824 20.98 -13.79 30.11
CA VAL A 824 22.15 -13.30 29.36
C VAL A 824 22.44 -14.31 28.25
N LYS A 825 22.21 -13.94 26.98
CA LYS A 825 22.50 -14.75 25.79
C LYS A 825 23.60 -14.10 24.95
N LEU A 826 24.59 -14.92 24.56
CA LEU A 826 25.48 -14.60 23.45
C LEU A 826 24.91 -15.26 22.20
N GLU A 827 24.80 -14.52 21.10
CA GLU A 827 24.50 -15.11 19.79
C GLU A 827 25.82 -15.46 19.11
N GLN A 828 25.90 -16.69 18.57
CA GLN A 828 27.12 -17.24 17.98
C GLN A 828 27.34 -16.74 16.55
#